data_AF-A0A7S4F466-F1
#
_entry.id   AF-A0A7S4F466-F1
#
_cell.length_a   1.000
_cell.length_b   1.000
_cell.length_c   1.000
_cell.angle_alpha   90.00
_cell.angle_beta   90.00
_cell.angle_gamma   90.00
#
_symmetry.space_group_name_H-M   'P 1'
#
loop_
_entity.id
_entity.type
_entity.pdbx_description
1 polymer ?
#
loop_
_entity_poly.entity_id
_entity_poly.type
_entity_poly.pdbx_seq_one_letter_code
_entity_poly.pdbx_strand_id
1 'polypeptide(L)'
;ARQGDGQEEMERRTRPLRAMHTVRRRYVAALRLCMIGRLCNFATAAISGRCQQLGENDALLIIDIQNSFMVERPVSGIPQYNLTGELTPNGTIPTGNLPVPRSNEVVPVLNSWFELRAAHGTAAAVFATLDYHPPKHCSFCLANEGGIEPFHGDGRISFCLRGIDTVDNFNDSHRCMDRISQRDYSTNAYFQFAEHGVAGTFGSRFDPFLDIPLDATVFKLGVNETADVYSAFDGGRLSLAPVGEHDTQPISHDALADSSVTLSSELERRGVTRLFVMGLATDYTVGRTTEDALGINDKNQDFKLAKGQVILVESASRAIIDARAETVRNLVASVATPTLEGKVLTSRDPADAMAELCANTCDTVDDCGSPQRYCSKHATFEWGVCTECRFVDGLGQVCAGHGVCNVDGGCDCDTGYSGVDCSDATGLVLILTFSIGGALVLVGLAAVAAARYFRRRFAHVLLLKATNAPPELSLEPGLKHHLFLSHVWATGQDQVAVIKRCVSALLHGANIFLDVDDLVDLSKLEESVQLSAVVLVFLSAGYFLSKNALREVEAAMKAQKPLILVHERNVAKGGAPIATLRDECPEHLRNYIFDSGNQIIPWMRIGHFQVESLKLICAAMLLHSPKHKKEHERGRQVQLIVPGEITGIFWKADKRTLLYASPNDPGADVVADILCLVVQGLEVTSVFRLAGHPSESVLSRSRRSRFLPNMLKLRQSRSRRVRTSLERDDLTAYGSVQATSEQSSSLSQARFLAGKVTESSAKKSFSLSMATAPSEQVSHHEPPTHMLLYLNSSTWLGTPGDVLAAEVRAAKKAGITIVMVHEHDEERGACDFSRFLTATPEDLVKNNLYGKDLATPWLSGPHGLVSRALVAKNLGAVADTSAARKIGSHMGSLRQRMTINFVRDSLSPKRVGSGQASQSATRKNDFFSTGEARCAAD
;
A
#
# COMPACT_ATOMS: atom_id res chain seq x y z
N ALA A 1 -64.35 -23.76 -44.76
CA ALA A 1 -65.72 -23.90 -44.23
C ALA A 1 -65.63 -23.66 -42.72
N ARG A 2 -66.31 -22.64 -42.17
CA ARG A 2 -67.61 -22.75 -41.44
C ARG A 2 -67.51 -23.61 -40.18
N GLN A 3 -68.01 -23.25 -38.99
CA GLN A 3 -68.74 -22.08 -38.42
C GLN A 3 -68.52 -22.19 -36.89
N GLY A 4 -68.79 -21.21 -36.02
CA GLY A 4 -69.37 -19.88 -36.17
C GLY A 4 -69.50 -19.20 -34.79
N ASP A 5 -70.29 -18.13 -34.75
CA ASP A 5 -70.69 -17.28 -33.61
C ASP A 5 -71.04 -18.02 -32.30
N GLY A 6 -71.02 -17.41 -31.10
CA GLY A 6 -71.03 -16.00 -30.73
C GLY A 6 -72.26 -15.67 -29.86
N GLN A 7 -72.19 -14.55 -29.11
CA GLN A 7 -73.27 -13.95 -28.30
C GLN A 7 -73.75 -14.73 -27.04
N GLU A 8 -74.32 -14.10 -26.00
CA GLU A 8 -74.23 -12.78 -25.33
C GLU A 8 -75.36 -12.74 -24.25
N GLU A 9 -75.56 -11.59 -23.58
CA GLU A 9 -76.86 -11.17 -23.00
C GLU A 9 -77.23 -11.79 -21.60
N MET A 10 -77.60 -11.05 -20.53
CA MET A 10 -77.58 -9.60 -20.23
C MET A 10 -77.92 -9.28 -18.74
N GLU A 11 -77.66 -8.03 -18.31
CA GLU A 11 -78.47 -7.23 -17.33
C GLU A 11 -78.55 -7.61 -15.82
N ARG A 12 -78.77 -6.70 -14.85
CA ARG A 12 -78.99 -5.21 -14.81
C ARG A 12 -78.64 -4.61 -13.41
N ARG A 13 -78.11 -3.36 -13.39
CA ARG A 13 -78.33 -2.23 -12.40
C ARG A 13 -77.96 -2.42 -10.89
N THR A 14 -77.54 -1.43 -10.08
CA THR A 14 -77.15 0.01 -10.27
C THR A 14 -76.22 0.50 -9.11
N ARG A 15 -75.53 1.63 -9.31
CA ARG A 15 -74.57 2.28 -8.36
C ARG A 15 -75.26 3.20 -7.33
N PRO A 16 -74.59 3.61 -6.24
CA PRO A 16 -73.62 4.75 -6.21
C PRO A 16 -72.21 4.33 -5.69
N LEU A 17 -71.11 5.12 -5.63
CA LEU A 17 -70.75 6.47 -6.16
C LEU A 17 -69.20 6.59 -6.40
N ARG A 18 -68.66 7.83 -6.40
CA ARG A 18 -67.27 8.29 -6.67
C ARG A 18 -66.16 7.58 -5.83
N ALA A 19 -65.04 7.07 -6.33
CA ALA A 19 -64.11 7.40 -7.44
C ALA A 19 -62.84 8.18 -7.03
N MET A 20 -61.75 7.45 -6.70
CA MET A 20 -60.38 7.66 -7.22
C MET A 20 -59.48 6.45 -6.83
N HIS A 21 -58.44 6.18 -7.63
CA HIS A 21 -57.41 5.13 -7.45
C HIS A 21 -57.81 3.64 -7.56
N THR A 22 -58.18 3.19 -8.77
CA THR A 22 -58.23 1.75 -9.11
C THR A 22 -57.45 1.41 -10.39
N VAL A 23 -56.12 1.49 -10.35
CA VAL A 23 -55.23 0.99 -11.42
C VAL A 23 -54.27 -0.13 -10.93
N ARG A 24 -54.20 -0.38 -9.62
CA ARG A 24 -53.09 -1.15 -9.00
C ARG A 24 -53.44 -2.57 -8.50
N ARG A 25 -54.56 -3.17 -8.88
CA ARG A 25 -55.02 -4.49 -8.34
C ARG A 25 -55.54 -5.55 -9.33
N ARG A 26 -55.36 -5.40 -10.64
CA ARG A 26 -55.60 -6.50 -11.63
C ARG A 26 -54.34 -7.13 -12.24
N TYR A 27 -53.16 -6.61 -11.93
CA TYR A 27 -51.87 -7.15 -12.41
C TYR A 27 -51.35 -8.40 -11.66
N VAL A 28 -52.04 -8.86 -10.61
CA VAL A 28 -51.50 -9.86 -9.66
C VAL A 28 -52.12 -11.27 -9.82
N ALA A 29 -53.20 -11.42 -10.59
CA ALA A 29 -53.91 -12.72 -10.74
C ALA A 29 -53.52 -13.51 -12.00
N ALA A 30 -53.15 -12.86 -13.11
CA ALA A 30 -52.74 -13.54 -14.35
C ALA A 30 -51.28 -14.07 -14.32
N LEU A 31 -50.48 -13.62 -13.35
CA LEU A 31 -49.04 -13.90 -13.25
C LEU A 31 -48.69 -15.19 -12.49
N ARG A 32 -49.68 -15.98 -12.05
CA ARG A 32 -49.46 -17.22 -11.26
C ARG A 32 -49.88 -18.53 -11.93
N LEU A 33 -50.50 -18.50 -13.12
CA LEU A 33 -50.97 -19.71 -13.83
C LEU A 33 -50.27 -19.98 -15.17
N CYS A 34 -49.34 -19.11 -15.61
CA CYS A 34 -48.49 -19.35 -16.78
C CYS A 34 -47.06 -19.81 -16.41
N MET A 35 -46.75 -19.95 -15.12
CA MET A 35 -45.41 -20.25 -14.56
C MET A 35 -45.13 -21.75 -14.32
N ILE A 36 -45.99 -22.66 -14.81
CA ILE A 36 -45.86 -24.11 -14.61
C ILE A 36 -46.03 -24.91 -15.93
N GLY A 37 -46.43 -24.25 -17.03
CA GLY A 37 -46.89 -24.91 -18.27
C GLY A 37 -46.09 -24.60 -19.54
N ARG A 38 -44.92 -23.97 -19.45
CA ARG A 38 -43.97 -23.86 -20.56
C ARG A 38 -42.63 -24.40 -20.12
N LEU A 39 -42.30 -25.59 -20.61
CA LEU A 39 -40.97 -26.15 -20.54
C LEU A 39 -40.00 -25.16 -21.17
N CYS A 40 -39.19 -24.55 -20.30
CA CYS A 40 -37.97 -23.87 -20.70
C CYS A 40 -37.00 -24.90 -21.26
N ASN A 41 -37.11 -25.21 -22.56
CA ASN A 41 -35.94 -25.54 -23.36
C ASN A 41 -35.11 -24.26 -23.56
N PHE A 42 -34.66 -23.65 -22.45
CA PHE A 42 -33.33 -23.08 -22.47
C PHE A 42 -32.42 -24.29 -22.53
N ALA A 43 -31.83 -24.53 -23.70
CA ALA A 43 -30.67 -25.39 -23.76
C ALA A 43 -29.64 -24.77 -22.82
N THR A 44 -29.44 -25.37 -21.65
CA THR A 44 -28.21 -25.18 -20.90
C THR A 44 -27.10 -25.53 -21.87
N ALA A 45 -26.31 -24.54 -22.29
CA ALA A 45 -25.12 -24.79 -23.10
C ALA A 45 -24.34 -25.91 -22.40
N ALA A 46 -24.25 -27.06 -23.06
CA ALA A 46 -23.67 -28.23 -22.42
C ALA A 46 -22.17 -27.93 -22.21
N ILE A 47 -21.71 -28.24 -21.01
CA ILE A 47 -20.30 -28.06 -20.65
C ILE A 47 -19.55 -29.28 -21.17
N SER A 48 -18.36 -29.10 -21.77
CA SER A 48 -17.50 -30.22 -22.20
C SER A 48 -17.46 -31.32 -21.14
N GLY A 49 -17.83 -32.53 -21.54
CA GLY A 49 -17.75 -33.71 -20.68
C GLY A 49 -16.30 -34.07 -20.40
N ARG A 50 -15.42 -33.91 -21.40
CA ARG A 50 -13.97 -34.16 -21.25
C ARG A 50 -13.30 -33.16 -20.30
N CYS A 51 -13.72 -31.90 -20.31
CA CYS A 51 -13.18 -30.90 -19.39
C CYS A 51 -13.52 -31.24 -17.94
N GLN A 52 -14.74 -31.71 -17.68
CA GLN A 52 -15.20 -32.04 -16.32
C GLN A 52 -14.56 -33.32 -15.76
N GLN A 53 -14.01 -34.19 -16.61
CA GLN A 53 -13.29 -35.38 -16.19
C GLN A 53 -11.86 -35.05 -15.74
N LEU A 54 -11.33 -35.87 -14.82
CA LEU A 54 -9.93 -35.83 -14.37
C LEU A 54 -9.16 -36.94 -15.11
N GLY A 55 -8.33 -36.55 -16.09
CA GLY A 55 -7.62 -37.45 -17.00
C GLY A 55 -6.11 -37.55 -16.75
N GLU A 56 -5.40 -38.27 -17.61
CA GLU A 56 -3.96 -38.59 -17.47
C GLU A 56 -3.04 -37.35 -17.38
N ASN A 57 -3.43 -36.24 -18.01
CA ASN A 57 -2.69 -34.97 -17.98
C ASN A 57 -3.07 -34.06 -16.81
N ASP A 58 -3.86 -34.53 -15.85
CA ASP A 58 -4.26 -33.76 -14.67
C ASP A 58 -3.51 -34.23 -13.42
N ALA A 59 -3.25 -33.32 -12.49
CA ALA A 59 -2.62 -33.63 -11.22
C ALA A 59 -3.30 -32.89 -10.06
N LEU A 60 -3.58 -33.62 -8.98
CA LEU A 60 -3.94 -33.05 -7.68
C LEU A 60 -2.66 -32.92 -6.84
N LEU A 61 -2.33 -31.71 -6.38
CA LEU A 61 -1.19 -31.43 -5.51
C LEU A 61 -1.68 -31.01 -4.12
N ILE A 62 -1.41 -31.86 -3.14
CA ILE A 62 -1.94 -31.79 -1.77
C ILE A 62 -0.83 -31.36 -0.82
N ILE A 63 -0.92 -30.15 -0.29
CA ILE A 63 0.19 -29.51 0.43
C ILE A 63 -0.05 -29.55 1.95
N ASP A 64 0.88 -30.20 2.66
CA ASP A 64 1.11 -30.14 4.11
C ASP A 64 -0.14 -30.31 5.00
N ILE A 65 -0.98 -31.30 4.67
CA ILE A 65 -2.18 -31.67 5.43
C ILE A 65 -1.79 -32.52 6.65
N GLN A 66 -1.01 -31.93 7.55
CA GLN A 66 -0.39 -32.61 8.71
C GLN A 66 -0.90 -32.09 10.05
N ASN A 67 -0.82 -32.92 11.09
CA ASN A 67 -1.32 -32.59 12.43
C ASN A 67 -0.76 -31.29 13.02
N SER A 68 0.51 -30.96 12.74
CA SER A 68 1.14 -29.69 13.18
C SER A 68 0.36 -28.45 12.74
N PHE A 69 -0.34 -28.51 11.60
CA PHE A 69 -1.11 -27.41 11.02
C PHE A 69 -2.61 -27.46 11.36
N MET A 70 -3.05 -28.50 12.06
CA MET A 70 -4.46 -28.71 12.38
C MET A 70 -4.87 -28.02 13.69
N VAL A 71 -6.04 -27.39 13.67
CA VAL A 71 -6.73 -27.01 14.91
C VAL A 71 -7.24 -28.26 15.63
N GLU A 72 -7.48 -28.15 16.95
CA GLU A 72 -8.20 -29.18 17.70
C GLU A 72 -9.54 -29.52 17.02
N ARG A 73 -9.82 -30.82 16.89
CA ARG A 73 -10.93 -31.35 16.11
C ARG A 73 -11.41 -32.71 16.66
N PRO A 74 -12.69 -33.08 16.48
CA PRO A 74 -13.22 -34.36 16.95
C PRO A 74 -12.67 -35.54 16.13
N VAL A 75 -12.71 -36.73 16.72
CA VAL A 75 -12.49 -38.00 16.01
C VAL A 75 -13.76 -38.29 15.18
N SER A 76 -13.73 -37.96 13.88
CA SER A 76 -14.91 -37.94 13.00
C SER A 76 -15.01 -39.12 12.03
N GLY A 77 -14.62 -40.32 12.46
CA GLY A 77 -14.66 -41.53 11.62
C GLY A 77 -13.76 -42.64 12.14
N ILE A 78 -13.36 -43.55 11.25
CA ILE A 78 -12.28 -44.50 11.51
C ILE A 78 -10.97 -43.80 11.09
N PRO A 79 -10.00 -43.58 12.00
CA PRO A 79 -8.74 -42.96 11.64
C PRO A 79 -7.85 -43.95 10.87
N GLN A 80 -7.08 -43.43 9.91
CA GLN A 80 -6.10 -44.18 9.10
C GLN A 80 -4.98 -44.82 9.94
N TYR A 81 -4.80 -44.36 11.19
CA TYR A 81 -3.85 -44.93 12.15
C TYR A 81 -4.32 -44.77 13.60
N ASN A 82 -3.70 -45.51 14.51
CA ASN A 82 -4.07 -45.51 15.92
C ASN A 82 -3.77 -44.15 16.59
N LEU A 83 -4.78 -43.57 17.26
CA LEU A 83 -4.69 -42.30 18.01
C LEU A 83 -4.57 -42.50 19.54
N THR A 84 -4.40 -43.74 20.01
CA THR A 84 -4.26 -44.05 21.44
C THR A 84 -3.02 -43.38 22.02
N GLY A 85 -3.23 -42.45 22.97
CA GLY A 85 -2.17 -41.65 23.59
C GLY A 85 -2.08 -40.22 23.06
N GLU A 86 -2.63 -39.94 21.86
CA GLU A 86 -2.60 -38.62 21.23
C GLU A 86 -3.84 -37.78 21.52
N LEU A 87 -4.93 -38.38 22.02
CA LEU A 87 -6.19 -37.67 22.28
C LEU A 87 -6.12 -36.81 23.56
N THR A 88 -6.80 -35.66 23.53
CA THR A 88 -7.01 -34.83 24.72
C THR A 88 -7.89 -35.55 25.77
N PRO A 89 -7.94 -35.07 27.02
CA PRO A 89 -8.89 -35.59 28.02
C PRO A 89 -10.37 -35.54 27.61
N ASN A 90 -10.72 -34.72 26.61
CA ASN A 90 -12.08 -34.60 26.06
C ASN A 90 -12.33 -35.55 24.86
N GLY A 91 -11.36 -36.37 24.47
CA GLY A 91 -11.47 -37.29 23.32
C GLY A 91 -11.33 -36.63 21.95
N THR A 92 -10.84 -35.38 21.89
CA THR A 92 -10.50 -34.67 20.65
C THR A 92 -9.06 -34.94 20.24
N ILE A 93 -8.75 -34.75 18.95
CA ILE A 93 -7.37 -34.67 18.49
C ILE A 93 -6.86 -33.26 18.84
N PRO A 94 -5.69 -33.12 19.48
CA PRO A 94 -5.17 -31.84 19.94
C PRO A 94 -4.89 -30.86 18.81
N THR A 95 -4.74 -29.59 19.19
CA THR A 95 -4.23 -28.54 18.31
C THR A 95 -2.74 -28.77 18.05
N GLY A 96 -2.30 -28.71 16.79
CA GLY A 96 -0.89 -28.74 16.43
C GLY A 96 -0.14 -27.47 16.84
N ASN A 97 1.19 -27.50 16.76
CA ASN A 97 2.05 -26.40 17.21
C ASN A 97 2.00 -25.14 16.30
N LEU A 98 1.63 -25.31 15.02
CA LEU A 98 1.52 -24.25 14.02
C LEU A 98 0.10 -24.24 13.37
N PRO A 99 -0.98 -24.13 14.17
CA PRO A 99 -2.32 -24.46 13.72
C PRO A 99 -2.87 -23.38 12.79
N VAL A 100 -3.15 -23.74 11.54
CA VAL A 100 -3.78 -22.85 10.56
C VAL A 100 -5.26 -22.67 10.91
N PRO A 101 -5.80 -21.45 11.04
CA PRO A 101 -7.20 -21.23 11.35
C PRO A 101 -8.16 -21.99 10.41
N ARG A 102 -9.14 -22.70 11.00
CA ARG A 102 -10.18 -23.46 10.28
C ARG A 102 -9.63 -24.57 9.35
N SER A 103 -8.41 -25.04 9.57
CA SER A 103 -7.79 -26.14 8.80
C SER A 103 -8.60 -27.44 8.80
N ASN A 104 -9.32 -27.73 9.89
CA ASN A 104 -10.23 -28.88 9.98
C ASN A 104 -11.36 -28.87 8.92
N GLU A 105 -11.60 -27.76 8.21
CA GLU A 105 -12.57 -27.70 7.12
C GLU A 105 -12.05 -28.23 5.78
N VAL A 106 -10.74 -28.41 5.58
CA VAL A 106 -10.19 -28.78 4.26
C VAL A 106 -10.23 -30.28 3.98
N VAL A 107 -10.07 -31.11 5.02
CA VAL A 107 -9.99 -32.58 4.88
C VAL A 107 -11.23 -33.19 4.20
N PRO A 108 -12.48 -32.83 4.55
CA PRO A 108 -13.66 -33.36 3.84
C PRO A 108 -13.69 -32.97 2.35
N VAL A 109 -13.24 -31.76 2.01
CA VAL A 109 -13.21 -31.28 0.62
C VAL A 109 -12.16 -32.06 -0.17
N LEU A 110 -10.97 -32.27 0.41
CA LEU A 110 -9.90 -33.07 -0.18
C LEU A 110 -10.33 -34.51 -0.46
N ASN A 111 -10.99 -35.17 0.50
CA ASN A 111 -11.48 -36.53 0.29
C ASN A 111 -12.50 -36.59 -0.84
N SER A 112 -13.41 -35.61 -0.97
CA SER A 112 -14.33 -35.54 -2.12
C SER A 112 -13.61 -35.33 -3.47
N TRP A 113 -12.45 -34.64 -3.51
CA TRP A 113 -11.62 -34.60 -4.74
C TRP A 113 -10.99 -35.96 -5.06
N PHE A 114 -10.61 -36.75 -4.05
CA PHE A 114 -10.15 -38.13 -4.26
C PHE A 114 -11.30 -39.05 -4.71
N GLU A 115 -12.52 -38.88 -4.18
CA GLU A 115 -13.72 -39.58 -4.64
C GLU A 115 -14.04 -39.24 -6.11
N LEU A 116 -13.98 -37.96 -6.50
CA LEU A 116 -14.15 -37.54 -7.90
C LEU A 116 -13.07 -38.17 -8.81
N ARG A 117 -11.80 -38.17 -8.38
CA ARG A 117 -10.70 -38.85 -9.10
C ARG A 117 -10.97 -40.35 -9.26
N ALA A 118 -11.45 -41.02 -8.21
CA ALA A 118 -11.76 -42.44 -8.26
C ALA A 118 -12.92 -42.73 -9.23
N ALA A 119 -13.98 -41.90 -9.22
CA ALA A 119 -15.08 -41.97 -10.17
C ALA A 119 -14.65 -41.75 -11.63
N HIS A 120 -13.60 -40.95 -11.86
CA HIS A 120 -12.99 -40.72 -13.18
C HIS A 120 -11.90 -41.74 -13.57
N GLY A 121 -11.64 -42.77 -12.75
CA GLY A 121 -10.78 -43.89 -13.13
C GLY A 121 -9.30 -43.76 -12.76
N THR A 122 -8.94 -42.92 -11.78
CA THR A 122 -7.58 -42.79 -11.19
C THR A 122 -6.46 -42.33 -12.13
N ALA A 123 -6.76 -42.01 -13.39
CA ALA A 123 -5.78 -41.58 -14.39
C ALA A 123 -5.00 -40.31 -14.00
N ALA A 124 -5.68 -39.32 -13.41
CA ALA A 124 -5.05 -38.12 -12.88
C ALA A 124 -4.04 -38.46 -11.77
N ALA A 125 -2.87 -37.84 -11.80
CA ALA A 125 -1.85 -38.05 -10.78
C ALA A 125 -2.23 -37.42 -9.43
N VAL A 126 -1.73 -37.98 -8.33
CA VAL A 126 -1.77 -37.35 -7.02
C VAL A 126 -0.36 -37.16 -6.50
N PHE A 127 -0.06 -35.93 -6.11
CA PHE A 127 1.15 -35.52 -5.43
C PHE A 127 0.79 -35.02 -4.05
N ALA A 128 1.60 -35.36 -3.05
CA ALA A 128 1.46 -34.77 -1.73
C ALA A 128 2.80 -34.24 -1.22
N THR A 129 2.75 -33.21 -0.39
CA THR A 129 3.91 -32.78 0.39
C THR A 129 3.72 -33.03 1.87
N LEU A 130 4.84 -33.29 2.52
CA LEU A 130 4.98 -33.32 3.97
C LEU A 130 6.08 -32.34 4.33
N ASP A 131 5.77 -31.36 5.17
CA ASP A 131 6.79 -30.59 5.85
C ASP A 131 7.43 -31.48 6.92
N TYR A 132 8.73 -31.77 6.79
CA TYR A 132 9.35 -32.94 7.41
C TYR A 132 10.73 -32.61 8.00
N HIS A 133 10.73 -31.64 8.89
CA HIS A 133 11.90 -31.03 9.50
C HIS A 133 12.67 -31.95 10.47
N PRO A 134 14.02 -31.86 10.55
CA PRO A 134 14.77 -32.39 11.68
C PRO A 134 14.46 -31.61 12.98
N PRO A 135 14.62 -32.19 14.19
CA PRO A 135 14.27 -31.54 15.46
C PRO A 135 14.99 -30.22 15.79
N LYS A 136 16.07 -29.89 15.07
CA LYS A 136 16.86 -28.66 15.25
C LYS A 136 16.81 -27.74 14.03
N HIS A 137 15.78 -27.87 13.20
CA HIS A 137 15.66 -27.11 11.96
C HIS A 137 15.72 -25.60 12.20
N CYS A 138 16.47 -24.90 11.35
CA CYS A 138 16.74 -23.47 11.42
C CYS A 138 15.48 -22.57 11.39
N SER A 139 14.33 -23.08 10.94
CA SER A 139 13.06 -22.33 10.96
C SER A 139 12.45 -22.26 12.36
N PHE A 140 12.92 -23.07 13.32
CA PHE A 140 12.35 -23.15 14.67
C PHE A 140 12.93 -22.11 15.63
N CYS A 141 12.05 -21.51 16.44
CA CYS A 141 12.46 -20.46 17.38
C CYS A 141 13.36 -20.94 18.53
N LEU A 142 13.17 -22.18 18.99
CA LEU A 142 13.86 -22.76 20.14
C LEU A 142 15.09 -23.61 19.76
N ALA A 143 15.37 -23.77 18.46
CA ALA A 143 16.59 -24.44 17.99
C ALA A 143 17.88 -23.63 18.29
N ASN A 144 17.73 -22.34 18.64
CA ASN A 144 18.83 -21.39 18.79
C ASN A 144 19.22 -21.20 20.26
N GLU A 145 20.52 -21.01 20.55
CA GLU A 145 20.97 -20.61 21.88
C GLU A 145 20.47 -19.18 22.20
N GLY A 146 19.63 -19.05 23.23
CA GLY A 146 18.89 -17.80 23.49
C GLY A 146 17.57 -17.69 22.70
N GLY A 147 17.06 -18.79 22.15
CA GLY A 147 15.81 -18.87 21.40
C GLY A 147 14.60 -18.26 22.12
N ILE A 148 13.67 -17.74 21.33
CA ILE A 148 12.52 -16.97 21.82
C ILE A 148 11.30 -17.89 21.87
N GLU A 149 10.65 -17.97 23.04
CA GLU A 149 9.36 -18.67 23.19
C GLU A 149 8.30 -18.06 22.25
N PRO A 150 7.52 -18.88 21.50
CA PRO A 150 6.44 -18.37 20.65
C PRO A 150 5.42 -17.56 21.44
N PHE A 151 5.07 -16.38 20.92
CA PHE A 151 4.27 -15.42 21.66
C PHE A 151 2.80 -15.84 21.73
N HIS A 152 2.32 -16.16 22.93
CA HIS A 152 0.94 -16.57 23.19
C HIS A 152 0.13 -15.45 23.84
N GLY A 153 -0.37 -14.50 23.02
CA GLY A 153 -1.10 -13.32 23.48
C GLY A 153 -2.58 -13.55 23.81
N ASP A 154 -3.33 -14.16 22.88
CA ASP A 154 -4.80 -14.10 22.90
C ASP A 154 -5.50 -15.24 22.10
N GLY A 155 -4.79 -16.32 21.76
CA GLY A 155 -5.44 -17.59 21.36
C GLY A 155 -5.15 -18.18 19.98
N ARG A 156 -3.97 -17.87 19.38
CA ARG A 156 -3.14 -18.73 18.47
C ARG A 156 -2.48 -17.89 17.36
N ILE A 157 -1.19 -17.59 17.51
CA ILE A 157 -0.25 -17.31 16.40
C ILE A 157 1.11 -17.93 16.81
N SER A 158 1.88 -18.43 15.84
CA SER A 158 2.97 -19.38 16.06
C SER A 158 4.34 -18.92 15.53
N PHE A 159 4.60 -17.61 15.53
CA PHE A 159 5.90 -17.02 15.17
C PHE A 159 6.53 -16.36 16.39
N CYS A 160 7.86 -16.36 16.45
CA CYS A 160 8.60 -15.74 17.57
C CYS A 160 9.34 -14.46 17.17
N LEU A 161 9.29 -14.12 15.88
CA LEU A 161 10.00 -12.98 15.28
C LEU A 161 9.14 -12.31 14.22
N ARG A 162 9.24 -10.98 14.16
CA ARG A 162 8.88 -10.18 12.99
C ARG A 162 9.76 -8.94 12.99
N GLY A 163 10.26 -8.54 11.83
CA GLY A 163 10.80 -7.19 11.67
C GLY A 163 9.74 -6.13 11.95
N ILE A 164 9.85 -5.47 13.12
CA ILE A 164 9.90 -4.00 13.24
C ILE A 164 10.24 -3.52 14.67
N ASP A 165 9.86 -4.22 15.75
CA ASP A 165 9.88 -3.65 17.13
C ASP A 165 10.47 -4.52 18.28
N THR A 166 11.14 -5.65 18.00
CA THR A 166 11.61 -6.63 19.02
C THR A 166 12.79 -7.47 18.48
N VAL A 167 13.83 -7.91 19.22
CA VAL A 167 14.44 -7.60 20.55
C VAL A 167 15.98 -7.67 20.40
N ASP A 168 16.79 -7.09 21.30
CA ASP A 168 18.27 -7.20 21.37
C ASP A 168 18.85 -8.63 21.57
N ASN A 169 18.03 -9.68 21.47
CA ASN A 169 18.38 -11.07 21.79
C ASN A 169 18.31 -12.04 20.59
N PHE A 170 18.07 -11.58 19.35
CA PHE A 170 18.05 -12.51 18.21
C PHE A 170 19.46 -12.99 17.86
N ASN A 171 19.79 -14.21 18.28
CA ASN A 171 21.03 -14.90 17.93
C ASN A 171 20.96 -15.40 16.48
N ASP A 172 21.56 -14.64 15.57
CA ASP A 172 21.48 -14.88 14.12
C ASP A 172 22.36 -16.04 13.61
N SER A 173 23.13 -16.68 14.50
CA SER A 173 24.06 -17.78 14.18
C SER A 173 23.38 -19.04 13.62
N HIS A 174 22.09 -19.23 13.90
CA HIS A 174 21.30 -20.40 13.51
C HIS A 174 19.99 -19.99 12.81
N ARG A 175 20.05 -18.97 11.93
CA ARG A 175 18.97 -18.71 10.95
C ARG A 175 19.08 -19.67 9.78
N CYS A 176 18.00 -19.82 9.01
CA CYS A 176 18.07 -20.54 7.74
C CYS A 176 18.95 -19.81 6.72
N MET A 177 19.81 -20.58 6.07
CA MET A 177 20.85 -20.12 5.16
C MET A 177 20.52 -20.37 3.69
N ASP A 178 19.29 -20.76 3.37
CA ASP A 178 18.77 -20.73 2.01
C ASP A 178 18.65 -19.29 1.48
N ARG A 179 18.48 -19.15 0.16
CA ARG A 179 18.48 -17.86 -0.52
C ARG A 179 17.25 -17.00 -0.17
N ILE A 180 16.13 -17.62 0.16
CA ILE A 180 14.88 -16.93 0.50
C ILE A 180 15.02 -16.34 1.91
N SER A 181 15.42 -17.15 2.89
CA SER A 181 15.65 -16.77 4.28
C SER A 181 16.73 -15.69 4.41
N GLN A 182 17.87 -15.81 3.70
CA GLN A 182 18.91 -14.77 3.72
C GLN A 182 18.42 -13.42 3.19
N ARG A 183 17.64 -13.40 2.11
CA ARG A 183 17.06 -12.17 1.55
C ARG A 183 15.97 -11.60 2.45
N ASP A 184 15.11 -12.45 3.00
CA ASP A 184 14.03 -12.01 3.85
C ASP A 184 14.60 -11.54 5.20
N TYR A 185 15.75 -12.07 5.65
CA TYR A 185 16.52 -11.52 6.78
C TYR A 185 17.08 -10.13 6.47
N SER A 186 17.77 -9.95 5.34
CA SER A 186 18.32 -8.64 4.95
C SER A 186 17.27 -7.56 4.65
N THR A 187 16.00 -7.94 4.53
CA THR A 187 14.86 -7.02 4.30
C THR A 187 13.91 -6.91 5.50
N ASN A 188 14.28 -7.44 6.67
CA ASN A 188 13.45 -7.48 7.89
C ASN A 188 12.07 -8.16 7.69
N ALA A 189 12.01 -9.12 6.77
CA ALA A 189 10.85 -9.95 6.44
C ALA A 189 11.00 -11.43 6.86
N TYR A 190 12.10 -11.80 7.55
CA TYR A 190 12.33 -13.15 8.08
C TYR A 190 11.46 -13.47 9.29
N PHE A 191 11.07 -14.73 9.40
CA PHE A 191 10.27 -15.29 10.48
C PHE A 191 10.89 -16.62 10.93
N GLN A 192 10.82 -16.90 12.23
CA GLN A 192 10.94 -18.25 12.77
C GLN A 192 9.61 -18.64 13.43
N PHE A 193 9.36 -19.94 13.48
CA PHE A 193 8.09 -20.58 13.78
C PHE A 193 8.22 -21.49 15.01
N ALA A 194 7.12 -21.76 15.70
CA ALA A 194 7.05 -22.85 16.69
C ALA A 194 7.42 -24.20 16.03
N GLU A 195 8.00 -25.14 16.78
CA GLU A 195 8.42 -26.45 16.25
C GLU A 195 7.25 -27.19 15.58
N HIS A 196 7.37 -27.52 14.30
CA HIS A 196 6.31 -28.11 13.47
C HIS A 196 6.90 -29.10 12.47
N GLY A 197 6.09 -29.99 11.90
CA GLY A 197 6.57 -30.93 10.87
C GLY A 197 7.71 -31.86 11.33
N VAL A 198 7.98 -31.97 12.63
CA VAL A 198 9.19 -32.63 13.15
C VAL A 198 9.14 -34.12 12.81
N ALA A 199 10.11 -34.59 12.02
CA ALA A 199 10.17 -35.93 11.45
C ALA A 199 9.97 -37.04 12.49
N GLY A 200 9.01 -37.94 12.24
CA GLY A 200 8.67 -39.07 13.11
C GLY A 200 7.85 -38.72 14.35
N THR A 201 7.40 -37.46 14.50
CA THR A 201 6.45 -37.08 15.57
C THR A 201 5.01 -37.18 15.09
N PHE A 202 4.04 -37.18 16.01
CA PHE A 202 2.62 -37.06 15.65
C PHE A 202 2.35 -35.81 14.78
N GLY A 203 3.06 -34.70 15.02
CA GLY A 203 2.91 -33.45 14.28
C GLY A 203 3.21 -33.55 12.78
N SER A 204 4.23 -34.32 12.39
CA SER A 204 4.60 -34.52 10.97
C SER A 204 3.72 -35.51 10.21
N ARG A 205 2.79 -36.18 10.90
CA ARG A 205 1.87 -37.14 10.27
C ARG A 205 0.76 -36.46 9.52
N PHE A 206 0.28 -37.08 8.44
CA PHE A 206 -0.93 -36.63 7.75
C PHE A 206 -2.12 -36.63 8.73
N ASP A 207 -3.12 -35.79 8.47
CA ASP A 207 -4.39 -35.85 9.21
C ASP A 207 -4.96 -37.29 9.18
N PRO A 208 -5.37 -37.85 10.33
CA PRO A 208 -5.82 -39.24 10.40
C PRO A 208 -7.12 -39.52 9.63
N PHE A 209 -7.80 -38.50 9.10
CA PHE A 209 -8.97 -38.64 8.23
C PHE A 209 -8.72 -38.16 6.79
N LEU A 210 -7.47 -37.86 6.41
CA LEU A 210 -7.13 -37.63 5.00
C LEU A 210 -7.03 -38.98 4.29
N ASP A 211 -7.91 -39.22 3.32
CA ASP A 211 -7.95 -40.46 2.56
C ASP A 211 -6.94 -40.42 1.39
N ILE A 212 -5.67 -40.18 1.72
CA ILE A 212 -4.60 -40.02 0.72
C ILE A 212 -4.47 -41.30 -0.15
N PRO A 213 -4.57 -41.21 -1.48
CA PRO A 213 -4.51 -42.39 -2.34
C PRO A 213 -3.18 -43.14 -2.23
N LEU A 214 -3.27 -44.47 -2.27
CA LEU A 214 -2.12 -45.38 -2.17
C LEU A 214 -1.09 -45.22 -3.31
N ASP A 215 -1.48 -44.59 -4.42
CA ASP A 215 -0.64 -44.29 -5.57
C ASP A 215 -0.15 -42.83 -5.61
N ALA A 216 -0.35 -42.08 -4.53
CA ALA A 216 0.16 -40.71 -4.39
C ALA A 216 1.69 -40.69 -4.32
N THR A 217 2.31 -39.79 -5.08
CA THR A 217 3.76 -39.55 -5.04
C THR A 217 4.05 -38.47 -3.98
N VAL A 218 4.72 -38.84 -2.88
CA VAL A 218 4.92 -37.95 -1.74
C VAL A 218 6.33 -37.35 -1.72
N PHE A 219 6.44 -36.04 -1.52
CA PHE A 219 7.69 -35.31 -1.34
C PHE A 219 7.80 -34.74 0.07
N LYS A 220 8.95 -34.90 0.71
CA LYS A 220 9.28 -34.33 2.03
C LYS A 220 10.05 -33.02 1.84
N LEU A 221 9.53 -31.95 2.42
CA LEU A 221 10.11 -30.60 2.41
C LEU A 221 10.86 -30.33 3.72
N GLY A 222 11.71 -29.31 3.73
CA GLY A 222 12.37 -28.84 4.96
C GLY A 222 13.34 -29.84 5.63
N VAL A 223 13.79 -30.87 4.91
CA VAL A 223 14.59 -31.99 5.46
C VAL A 223 16.04 -31.62 5.83
N ASN A 224 16.51 -30.43 5.46
CA ASN A 224 17.88 -29.96 5.72
C ASN A 224 17.88 -29.00 6.92
N GLU A 225 18.60 -29.35 7.98
CA GLU A 225 18.67 -28.58 9.24
C GLU A 225 18.98 -27.08 9.07
N THR A 226 19.66 -26.68 7.98
CA THR A 226 20.12 -25.30 7.76
C THR A 226 19.42 -24.55 6.61
N ALA A 227 18.39 -25.12 5.97
CA ALA A 227 17.73 -24.51 4.81
C ALA A 227 16.22 -24.79 4.76
N ASP A 228 15.41 -23.73 4.75
CA ASP A 228 13.94 -23.84 4.71
C ASP A 228 13.42 -24.04 3.28
N VAL A 229 12.22 -24.62 3.14
CA VAL A 229 11.60 -24.96 1.84
C VAL A 229 10.11 -24.61 1.83
N TYR A 230 9.78 -23.40 1.39
CA TYR A 230 8.37 -22.97 1.24
C TYR A 230 7.72 -23.39 -0.08
N SER A 231 8.45 -23.94 -1.05
CA SER A 231 7.89 -24.33 -2.35
C SER A 231 8.08 -25.82 -2.57
N ALA A 232 7.03 -26.52 -2.99
CA ALA A 232 7.15 -27.93 -3.37
C ALA A 232 8.11 -28.17 -4.55
N PHE A 233 8.48 -27.10 -5.27
CA PHE A 233 9.44 -27.11 -6.37
C PHE A 233 10.90 -26.82 -5.93
N ASP A 234 11.13 -26.37 -4.70
CA ASP A 234 12.45 -25.90 -4.23
C ASP A 234 13.16 -26.96 -3.37
N GLY A 235 13.64 -28.03 -3.99
CA GLY A 235 14.48 -29.03 -3.33
C GLY A 235 13.76 -30.11 -2.50
N GLY A 236 12.45 -30.29 -2.69
CA GLY A 236 11.68 -31.36 -2.04
C GLY A 236 12.21 -32.77 -2.35
N ARG A 237 12.26 -33.63 -1.33
CA ARG A 237 12.83 -34.98 -1.38
C ARG A 237 11.77 -36.04 -1.64
N LEU A 238 11.87 -36.80 -2.74
CA LEU A 238 10.95 -37.92 -2.99
C LEU A 238 11.00 -38.93 -1.84
N SER A 239 9.83 -39.34 -1.33
CA SER A 239 9.74 -40.40 -0.34
C SER A 239 9.84 -41.79 -0.99
N LEU A 240 10.73 -42.63 -0.45
CA LEU A 240 10.89 -44.04 -0.83
C LEU A 240 10.18 -45.00 0.15
N ALA A 241 9.39 -44.47 1.09
CA ALA A 241 8.64 -45.28 2.04
C ALA A 241 7.64 -46.20 1.30
N PRO A 242 7.29 -47.37 1.87
CA PRO A 242 6.18 -48.18 1.40
C PRO A 242 4.88 -47.36 1.28
N VAL A 243 4.04 -47.80 0.35
CA VAL A 243 2.69 -47.28 0.14
C VAL A 243 1.93 -47.20 1.47
N GLY A 244 1.52 -45.99 1.84
CA GLY A 244 0.80 -45.71 3.11
C GLY A 244 1.69 -45.42 4.33
N GLU A 245 3.02 -45.47 4.21
CA GLU A 245 3.96 -45.22 5.33
C GLU A 245 4.75 -43.90 5.21
N HIS A 246 4.50 -43.10 4.17
CA HIS A 246 5.28 -41.89 3.83
C HIS A 246 5.49 -40.90 4.99
N ASP A 247 4.54 -40.80 5.91
CA ASP A 247 4.53 -39.86 7.04
C ASP A 247 5.12 -40.42 8.34
N THR A 248 5.49 -41.71 8.37
CA THR A 248 6.02 -42.39 9.57
C THR A 248 7.54 -42.62 9.54
N GLN A 249 8.14 -42.71 8.35
CA GLN A 249 9.54 -43.12 8.23
C GLN A 249 10.54 -41.96 8.39
N PRO A 250 11.68 -42.16 9.07
CA PRO A 250 12.70 -41.13 9.23
C PRO A 250 13.41 -40.82 7.90
N ILE A 251 13.89 -39.58 7.78
CA ILE A 251 14.52 -39.00 6.57
C ILE A 251 15.66 -39.88 6.01
N SER A 252 16.33 -40.68 6.85
CA SER A 252 17.42 -41.57 6.46
C SER A 252 17.04 -42.64 5.43
N HIS A 253 15.75 -43.01 5.30
CA HIS A 253 15.28 -43.90 4.23
C HIS A 253 15.26 -43.18 2.88
N ASP A 254 14.82 -41.91 2.87
CA ASP A 254 14.71 -41.08 1.68
C ASP A 254 16.07 -40.53 1.23
N ALA A 255 17.13 -40.67 2.05
CA ALA A 255 18.52 -40.36 1.70
C ALA A 255 19.07 -41.17 0.51
N LEU A 256 18.41 -42.28 0.13
CA LEU A 256 18.72 -43.06 -1.07
C LEU A 256 17.96 -42.62 -2.33
N ALA A 257 16.99 -41.70 -2.22
CA ALA A 257 16.27 -41.17 -3.38
C ALA A 257 17.22 -40.44 -4.36
N ASP A 258 16.93 -40.57 -5.65
CA ASP A 258 17.64 -39.81 -6.67
C ASP A 258 17.26 -38.33 -6.55
N SER A 259 18.25 -37.47 -6.26
CA SER A 259 18.05 -36.03 -6.11
C SER A 259 17.67 -35.30 -7.39
N SER A 260 17.77 -35.97 -8.56
CA SER A 260 17.25 -35.42 -9.82
C SER A 260 15.73 -35.58 -9.97
N VAL A 261 15.11 -36.50 -9.22
CA VAL A 261 13.65 -36.70 -9.22
C VAL A 261 12.99 -35.67 -8.31
N THR A 262 12.62 -34.56 -8.93
CA THR A 262 11.90 -33.43 -8.33
C THR A 262 10.42 -33.46 -8.72
N LEU A 263 9.56 -32.75 -7.99
CA LEU A 263 8.15 -32.57 -8.37
C LEU A 263 8.02 -32.04 -9.80
N SER A 264 8.85 -31.06 -10.18
CA SER A 264 8.96 -30.52 -11.55
C SER A 264 9.16 -31.63 -12.59
N SER A 265 10.20 -32.46 -12.40
CA SER A 265 10.55 -33.52 -13.34
C SER A 265 9.43 -34.57 -13.46
N GLU A 266 8.69 -34.83 -12.39
CA GLU A 266 7.64 -35.84 -12.35
C GLU A 266 6.32 -35.33 -12.95
N LEU A 267 6.01 -34.04 -12.80
CA LEU A 267 4.93 -33.37 -13.55
C LEU A 267 5.21 -33.36 -15.06
N GLU A 268 6.46 -33.05 -15.46
CA GLU A 268 6.89 -33.08 -16.86
C GLU A 268 6.86 -34.51 -17.43
N ARG A 269 7.37 -35.50 -16.69
CA ARG A 269 7.37 -36.92 -17.09
C ARG A 269 5.96 -37.48 -17.28
N ARG A 270 4.99 -37.02 -16.49
CA ARG A 270 3.56 -37.37 -16.65
C ARG A 270 2.82 -36.47 -17.67
N GLY A 271 3.48 -35.46 -18.24
CA GLY A 271 2.87 -34.56 -19.21
C GLY A 271 1.70 -33.74 -18.65
N VAL A 272 1.78 -33.34 -17.38
CA VAL A 272 0.69 -32.62 -16.70
C VAL A 272 0.42 -31.26 -17.39
N THR A 273 -0.86 -30.97 -17.62
CA THR A 273 -1.34 -29.70 -18.19
C THR A 273 -2.43 -29.02 -17.34
N ARG A 274 -3.05 -29.71 -16.38
CA ARG A 274 -3.85 -29.05 -15.33
C ARG A 274 -3.38 -29.46 -13.95
N LEU A 275 -2.92 -28.50 -13.16
CA LEU A 275 -2.43 -28.70 -11.81
C LEU A 275 -3.40 -28.07 -10.80
N PHE A 276 -4.11 -28.91 -10.04
CA PHE A 276 -5.03 -28.49 -8.98
C PHE A 276 -4.27 -28.44 -7.65
N VAL A 277 -4.03 -27.23 -7.15
CA VAL A 277 -3.27 -26.98 -5.92
C VAL A 277 -4.23 -26.78 -4.73
N MET A 278 -4.01 -27.56 -3.69
CA MET A 278 -4.81 -27.64 -2.46
C MET A 278 -3.88 -27.79 -1.26
N GLY A 279 -4.27 -27.31 -0.08
CA GLY A 279 -3.47 -27.58 1.13
C GLY A 279 -3.44 -26.49 2.19
N LEU A 280 -2.39 -26.54 3.01
CA LEU A 280 -2.07 -25.55 4.03
C LEU A 280 -0.60 -25.09 3.83
N ALA A 281 -0.22 -23.82 3.94
CA ALA A 281 -1.04 -22.62 4.14
C ALA A 281 -1.11 -21.75 2.87
N THR A 282 -2.28 -21.21 2.54
CA THR A 282 -2.54 -20.40 1.33
C THR A 282 -1.62 -19.18 1.21
N ASP A 283 -1.18 -18.60 2.33
CA ASP A 283 -0.27 -17.44 2.40
C ASP A 283 1.22 -17.80 2.56
N TYR A 284 1.55 -19.09 2.62
CA TYR A 284 2.90 -19.64 2.66
C TYR A 284 3.05 -20.74 1.59
N THR A 285 3.14 -22.02 1.96
CA THR A 285 3.53 -23.12 1.07
C THR A 285 2.63 -23.32 -0.14
N VAL A 286 1.31 -23.25 0.04
CA VAL A 286 0.34 -23.35 -1.08
C VAL A 286 0.48 -22.17 -2.04
N GLY A 287 0.52 -20.95 -1.51
CA GLY A 287 0.62 -19.74 -2.34
C GLY A 287 1.93 -19.68 -3.10
N ARG A 288 3.04 -19.95 -2.42
CA ARG A 288 4.39 -20.03 -2.98
C ARG A 288 4.49 -21.06 -4.10
N THR A 289 4.01 -22.28 -3.84
CA THR A 289 4.01 -23.38 -4.83
C THR A 289 3.14 -23.03 -6.04
N THR A 290 1.99 -22.38 -5.83
CA THR A 290 1.11 -21.92 -6.92
C THR A 290 1.76 -20.81 -7.76
N GLU A 291 2.45 -19.86 -7.12
CA GLU A 291 3.19 -18.79 -7.80
C GLU A 291 4.38 -19.31 -8.62
N ASP A 292 5.12 -20.29 -8.10
CA ASP A 292 6.22 -20.95 -8.82
C ASP A 292 5.66 -21.78 -10.00
N ALA A 293 4.59 -22.56 -9.82
CA ALA A 293 3.93 -23.27 -10.93
C ALA A 293 3.45 -22.33 -12.07
N LEU A 294 2.97 -21.14 -11.71
CA LEU A 294 2.59 -20.09 -12.68
C LEU A 294 3.81 -19.36 -13.30
N GLY A 295 4.99 -19.46 -12.68
CA GLY A 295 6.21 -18.77 -13.07
C GLY A 295 6.09 -17.25 -13.02
N ILE A 296 5.39 -16.74 -12.00
CA ILE A 296 5.02 -15.31 -11.88
C ILE A 296 5.72 -14.56 -10.75
N ASN A 297 6.38 -15.25 -9.81
CA ASN A 297 7.09 -14.55 -8.75
C ASN A 297 8.58 -14.43 -9.10
N ASP A 298 9.12 -13.22 -8.91
CA ASP A 298 10.50 -12.87 -9.25
C ASP A 298 11.54 -13.51 -8.30
N LYS A 299 11.13 -14.43 -7.41
CA LYS A 299 11.94 -14.92 -6.29
C LYS A 299 12.49 -16.35 -6.46
N ASN A 300 12.01 -17.18 -7.40
CA ASN A 300 12.68 -18.38 -7.95
C ASN A 300 12.32 -18.46 -9.44
N GLN A 301 13.20 -19.04 -10.28
CA GLN A 301 12.97 -19.20 -11.72
C GLN A 301 13.01 -20.66 -12.18
N ASP A 302 13.14 -21.60 -11.25
CA ASP A 302 13.61 -22.96 -11.52
C ASP A 302 12.53 -23.89 -12.08
N PHE A 303 11.24 -23.55 -11.90
CA PHE A 303 10.13 -24.24 -12.56
C PHE A 303 9.02 -23.27 -12.97
N LYS A 304 8.33 -23.63 -14.05
CA LYS A 304 7.06 -23.07 -14.50
C LYS A 304 6.35 -24.16 -15.30
N LEU A 305 5.05 -24.35 -15.08
CA LEU A 305 4.25 -25.23 -15.94
C LEU A 305 4.25 -24.65 -17.38
N ALA A 306 4.95 -25.32 -18.30
CA ALA A 306 5.29 -24.73 -19.59
C ALA A 306 4.06 -24.38 -20.46
N LYS A 307 2.99 -25.17 -20.34
CA LYS A 307 1.68 -24.96 -20.98
C LYS A 307 0.56 -25.53 -20.10
N GLY A 308 -0.59 -24.86 -20.05
CA GLY A 308 -1.80 -25.43 -19.43
C GLY A 308 -2.54 -24.50 -18.47
N GLN A 309 -2.98 -25.03 -17.34
CA GLN A 309 -3.69 -24.33 -16.27
C GLN A 309 -3.15 -24.69 -14.89
N VAL A 310 -3.02 -23.69 -14.02
CA VAL A 310 -2.78 -23.88 -12.58
C VAL A 310 -4.03 -23.39 -11.84
N ILE A 311 -4.63 -24.28 -11.04
CA ILE A 311 -5.93 -24.08 -10.42
C ILE A 311 -5.76 -24.11 -8.91
N LEU A 312 -5.91 -22.96 -8.25
CA LEU A 312 -5.97 -22.89 -6.79
C LEU A 312 -7.40 -23.22 -6.32
N VAL A 313 -7.57 -24.30 -5.58
CA VAL A 313 -8.88 -24.66 -5.01
C VAL A 313 -8.98 -24.03 -3.62
N GLU A 314 -9.66 -22.88 -3.53
CA GLU A 314 -9.78 -22.09 -2.30
C GLU A 314 -10.53 -22.87 -1.21
N SER A 315 -11.59 -23.58 -1.58
CA SER A 315 -12.42 -24.33 -0.64
C SER A 315 -11.63 -25.34 0.19
N ALA A 316 -10.62 -25.97 -0.44
CA ALA A 316 -9.67 -26.92 0.13
C ALA A 316 -8.35 -26.30 0.63
N SER A 317 -8.27 -24.97 0.79
CA SER A 317 -7.06 -24.28 1.25
C SER A 317 -7.34 -23.24 2.34
N ARG A 318 -6.46 -23.07 3.34
CA ARG A 318 -6.57 -22.03 4.40
C ARG A 318 -5.24 -21.35 4.67
N ALA A 319 -5.28 -20.09 5.07
CA ALA A 319 -4.10 -19.28 5.41
C ALA A 319 -3.91 -19.14 6.91
N ILE A 320 -2.66 -18.91 7.34
CA ILE A 320 -2.37 -18.45 8.71
C ILE A 320 -2.88 -17.01 8.87
N ILE A 321 -2.75 -16.17 7.83
CA ILE A 321 -3.24 -14.80 7.80
C ILE A 321 -4.20 -14.62 6.61
N ASP A 322 -5.51 -14.67 6.87
CA ASP A 322 -6.58 -14.55 5.84
C ASP A 322 -6.39 -13.38 4.86
N ALA A 323 -5.92 -12.22 5.34
CA ALA A 323 -5.68 -11.05 4.50
C ALA A 323 -4.58 -11.25 3.44
N ARG A 324 -3.63 -12.18 3.67
CA ARG A 324 -2.61 -12.56 2.69
C ARG A 324 -3.13 -13.58 1.67
N ALA A 325 -4.03 -14.49 2.07
CA ALA A 325 -4.70 -15.42 1.14
C ALA A 325 -5.37 -14.69 -0.03
N GLU A 326 -6.03 -13.56 0.27
CA GLU A 326 -6.66 -12.71 -0.73
C GLU A 326 -5.65 -12.13 -1.74
N THR A 327 -4.42 -11.84 -1.31
CA THR A 327 -3.36 -11.37 -2.22
C THR A 327 -2.97 -12.47 -3.21
N VAL A 328 -2.80 -13.71 -2.73
CA VAL A 328 -2.49 -14.88 -3.57
C VAL A 328 -3.62 -15.17 -4.55
N ARG A 329 -4.89 -15.18 -4.11
CA ARG A 329 -6.06 -15.35 -5.00
C ARG A 329 -6.10 -14.34 -6.14
N ASN A 330 -5.95 -13.05 -5.81
CA ASN A 330 -5.97 -11.98 -6.82
C ASN A 330 -4.78 -12.08 -7.77
N LEU A 331 -3.60 -12.51 -7.28
CA LEU A 331 -2.43 -12.75 -8.12
C LEU A 331 -2.69 -13.89 -9.11
N VAL A 332 -3.14 -15.06 -8.65
CA VAL A 332 -3.49 -16.22 -9.49
C VAL A 332 -4.54 -15.84 -10.54
N ALA A 333 -5.64 -15.19 -10.13
CA ALA A 333 -6.71 -14.78 -11.04
C ALA A 333 -6.30 -13.68 -12.05
N SER A 334 -5.17 -12.98 -11.81
CA SER A 334 -4.65 -11.98 -12.76
C SER A 334 -3.85 -12.59 -13.92
N VAL A 335 -3.47 -13.87 -13.83
CA VAL A 335 -2.65 -14.55 -14.84
C VAL A 335 -3.52 -15.08 -15.98
N ALA A 336 -3.79 -14.23 -16.95
CA ALA A 336 -4.36 -14.61 -18.25
C ALA A 336 -3.29 -14.43 -19.34
N THR A 337 -2.58 -15.51 -19.70
CA THR A 337 -1.59 -15.48 -20.79
C THR A 337 -1.95 -16.49 -21.89
N PRO A 338 -1.50 -16.30 -23.15
CA PRO A 338 -1.84 -17.21 -24.25
C PRO A 338 -1.29 -18.65 -24.13
N THR A 339 -0.47 -18.95 -23.12
CA THR A 339 0.16 -20.27 -22.93
C THR A 339 -0.09 -20.89 -21.55
N LEU A 340 -0.45 -20.10 -20.55
CA LEU A 340 -0.72 -20.54 -19.18
C LEU A 340 -1.77 -19.65 -18.52
N GLU A 341 -2.80 -20.25 -17.92
CA GLU A 341 -3.82 -19.52 -17.16
C GLU A 341 -3.83 -19.90 -15.67
N GLY A 342 -3.96 -18.91 -14.81
CA GLY A 342 -4.31 -19.10 -13.41
C GLY A 342 -5.82 -19.10 -13.20
N LYS A 343 -6.33 -20.05 -12.41
CA LYS A 343 -7.74 -20.13 -12.01
C LYS A 343 -7.86 -20.26 -10.50
N VAL A 344 -8.96 -19.78 -9.94
CA VAL A 344 -9.32 -19.97 -8.53
C VAL A 344 -10.71 -20.60 -8.52
N LEU A 345 -10.88 -21.73 -7.84
CA LEU A 345 -12.18 -22.39 -7.67
C LEU A 345 -12.67 -22.23 -6.24
N THR A 346 -13.94 -21.85 -6.10
CA THR A 346 -14.51 -21.43 -4.81
C THR A 346 -15.51 -22.44 -4.24
N SER A 347 -16.09 -23.30 -5.10
CA SER A 347 -17.02 -24.35 -4.65
C SER A 347 -16.35 -25.39 -3.75
N ARG A 348 -17.09 -25.86 -2.75
CA ARG A 348 -16.71 -27.00 -1.88
C ARG A 348 -17.02 -28.35 -2.51
N ASP A 349 -17.96 -28.40 -3.45
CA ASP A 349 -18.29 -29.61 -4.19
C ASP A 349 -17.39 -29.69 -5.44
N PRO A 350 -16.62 -30.77 -5.63
CA PRO A 350 -15.74 -30.92 -6.79
C PRO A 350 -16.45 -30.94 -8.14
N ALA A 351 -17.68 -31.44 -8.24
CA ALA A 351 -18.43 -31.45 -9.49
C ALA A 351 -18.90 -30.03 -9.86
N ASP A 352 -19.41 -29.27 -8.90
CA ASP A 352 -19.72 -27.84 -9.07
C ASP A 352 -18.44 -27.04 -9.41
N ALA A 353 -17.31 -27.35 -8.77
CA ALA A 353 -16.02 -26.70 -9.05
C ALA A 353 -15.50 -26.99 -10.46
N MET A 354 -15.66 -28.23 -10.95
CA MET A 354 -15.32 -28.59 -12.34
C MET A 354 -16.30 -27.95 -13.34
N ALA A 355 -17.60 -27.83 -13.00
CA ALA A 355 -18.57 -27.09 -13.82
C ALA A 355 -18.25 -25.58 -13.88
N GLU A 356 -17.79 -24.98 -12.78
CA GLU A 356 -17.27 -23.60 -12.72
C GLU A 356 -16.03 -23.45 -13.62
N LEU A 357 -15.03 -24.33 -13.48
CA LEU A 357 -13.79 -24.33 -14.28
C LEU A 357 -14.06 -24.45 -15.77
N CYS A 358 -14.98 -25.35 -16.14
CA CYS A 358 -15.29 -25.71 -17.52
C CYS A 358 -16.40 -24.84 -18.14
N ALA A 359 -16.92 -23.84 -17.44
CA ALA A 359 -17.91 -22.92 -17.99
C ALA A 359 -17.44 -22.32 -19.33
N ASN A 360 -18.27 -22.43 -20.38
CA ASN A 360 -17.97 -22.02 -21.76
C ASN A 360 -16.91 -22.88 -22.51
N THR A 361 -16.65 -24.12 -22.05
CA THR A 361 -15.90 -25.14 -22.81
C THR A 361 -16.84 -26.12 -23.53
N CYS A 362 -16.35 -26.82 -24.55
CA CYS A 362 -17.13 -27.68 -25.45
C CYS A 362 -16.32 -28.87 -25.98
N ASP A 363 -16.99 -29.98 -26.31
CA ASP A 363 -16.40 -31.09 -27.07
C ASP A 363 -16.83 -31.03 -28.56
N THR A 364 -17.98 -30.41 -28.82
CA THR A 364 -18.68 -30.29 -30.11
C THR A 364 -19.33 -28.91 -30.26
N VAL A 365 -19.88 -28.59 -31.43
CA VAL A 365 -20.61 -27.31 -31.64
C VAL A 365 -21.92 -27.23 -30.84
N ASP A 366 -22.60 -28.36 -30.64
CA ASP A 366 -23.90 -28.43 -29.95
C ASP A 366 -23.81 -28.01 -28.48
N ASP A 367 -22.65 -28.23 -27.86
CA ASP A 367 -22.34 -27.83 -26.50
C ASP A 367 -22.47 -26.32 -26.28
N CYS A 368 -22.17 -25.51 -27.30
CA CYS A 368 -22.18 -24.06 -27.16
C CYS A 368 -23.58 -23.41 -27.03
N GLY A 369 -24.65 -24.21 -27.11
CA GLY A 369 -26.03 -23.81 -26.76
C GLY A 369 -26.64 -22.70 -27.61
N SER A 370 -25.93 -22.25 -28.65
CA SER A 370 -26.31 -21.16 -29.54
C SER A 370 -25.75 -21.41 -30.94
N PRO A 371 -26.55 -21.28 -32.01
CA PRO A 371 -26.06 -21.37 -33.39
C PRO A 371 -25.12 -20.21 -33.77
N GLN A 372 -24.91 -19.26 -32.86
CA GLN A 372 -24.00 -18.11 -33.03
C GLN A 372 -22.57 -18.37 -32.54
N ARG A 373 -22.32 -19.56 -31.99
CA ARG A 373 -21.04 -19.97 -31.42
C ARG A 373 -20.57 -21.27 -32.02
N TYR A 374 -19.26 -21.40 -32.16
CA TYR A 374 -18.60 -22.63 -32.58
C TYR A 374 -17.61 -23.10 -31.51
N CYS A 375 -17.31 -24.39 -31.52
CA CYS A 375 -16.33 -24.96 -30.61
C CYS A 375 -14.91 -24.76 -31.17
N SER A 376 -14.22 -23.73 -30.69
CA SER A 376 -12.84 -23.46 -31.08
C SER A 376 -11.90 -24.38 -30.32
N LYS A 377 -11.27 -25.34 -31.01
CA LYS A 377 -10.38 -26.34 -30.38
C LYS A 377 -9.24 -25.67 -29.62
N HIS A 378 -8.99 -26.11 -28.40
CA HIS A 378 -7.85 -25.64 -27.63
C HIS A 378 -6.55 -26.27 -28.15
N ALA A 379 -5.42 -25.54 -28.04
CA ALA A 379 -4.12 -26.04 -28.52
C ALA A 379 -3.44 -27.04 -27.56
N THR A 380 -3.92 -27.13 -26.32
CA THR A 380 -3.33 -27.94 -25.24
C THR A 380 -4.27 -29.00 -24.68
N PHE A 381 -5.58 -28.87 -24.88
CA PHE A 381 -6.60 -29.74 -24.28
C PHE A 381 -7.43 -30.43 -25.36
N GLU A 382 -8.01 -31.59 -25.04
CA GLU A 382 -8.87 -32.34 -25.97
C GLU A 382 -10.25 -31.68 -26.21
N TRP A 383 -10.59 -30.68 -25.39
CA TRP A 383 -11.80 -29.88 -25.47
C TRP A 383 -11.50 -28.48 -26.03
N GLY A 384 -12.54 -27.82 -26.56
CA GLY A 384 -12.49 -26.46 -27.07
C GLY A 384 -13.16 -25.44 -26.16
N VAL A 385 -13.15 -24.18 -26.61
CA VAL A 385 -13.83 -23.05 -25.96
C VAL A 385 -14.89 -22.49 -26.91
N CYS A 386 -16.11 -22.30 -26.40
CA CYS A 386 -17.22 -21.73 -27.15
C CYS A 386 -16.91 -20.27 -27.52
N THR A 387 -16.76 -20.05 -28.82
CA THR A 387 -16.30 -18.77 -29.40
C THR A 387 -17.38 -18.22 -30.31
N GLU A 388 -17.62 -16.92 -30.26
CA GLU A 388 -18.53 -16.21 -31.18
C GLU A 388 -18.03 -16.36 -32.63
N CYS A 389 -18.94 -16.61 -33.57
CA CYS A 389 -18.60 -16.66 -34.99
C CYS A 389 -18.15 -15.28 -35.50
N ARG A 390 -17.19 -15.23 -36.44
CA ARG A 390 -16.40 -14.00 -36.71
C ARG A 390 -17.18 -12.78 -37.22
N PHE A 391 -18.42 -12.97 -37.69
CA PHE A 391 -19.27 -11.90 -38.17
C PHE A 391 -20.67 -11.99 -37.56
N VAL A 392 -20.90 -11.11 -36.58
CA VAL A 392 -22.21 -10.72 -36.07
C VAL A 392 -22.49 -9.34 -36.66
N ASP A 393 -23.62 -9.17 -37.35
CA ASP A 393 -24.02 -7.87 -37.88
C ASP A 393 -24.43 -6.90 -36.75
N GLY A 394 -24.71 -5.64 -37.09
CA GLY A 394 -25.18 -4.63 -36.12
C GLY A 394 -26.56 -4.93 -35.50
N LEU A 395 -27.20 -6.05 -35.88
CA LEU A 395 -28.52 -6.49 -35.43
C LEU A 395 -28.45 -7.77 -34.57
N GLY A 396 -27.26 -8.38 -34.41
CA GLY A 396 -27.07 -9.59 -33.63
C GLY A 396 -27.30 -10.89 -34.41
N GLN A 397 -27.24 -10.87 -35.74
CA GLN A 397 -27.40 -12.04 -36.60
C GLN A 397 -26.04 -12.59 -37.05
N VAL A 398 -25.89 -13.90 -36.97
CA VAL A 398 -24.68 -14.61 -37.46
C VAL A 398 -24.84 -14.95 -38.94
N CYS A 399 -23.74 -14.82 -39.69
CA CYS A 399 -23.71 -15.00 -41.14
C CYS A 399 -24.77 -14.14 -41.86
N ALA A 400 -24.95 -12.90 -41.38
CA ALA A 400 -25.96 -11.94 -41.85
C ALA A 400 -27.42 -12.48 -41.89
N GLY A 401 -27.72 -13.55 -41.13
CA GLY A 401 -29.02 -14.23 -41.16
C GLY A 401 -29.24 -15.14 -42.37
N HIS A 402 -28.20 -15.39 -43.18
CA HIS A 402 -28.25 -16.07 -44.49
C HIS A 402 -27.15 -17.14 -44.63
N GLY A 403 -26.83 -17.84 -43.54
CA GLY A 403 -25.88 -18.94 -43.53
C GLY A 403 -25.75 -19.56 -42.14
N VAL A 404 -25.02 -20.67 -42.05
CA VAL A 404 -24.72 -21.36 -40.80
C VAL A 404 -23.24 -21.22 -40.46
N CYS A 405 -22.93 -21.12 -39.17
CA CYS A 405 -21.55 -21.04 -38.72
C CYS A 405 -20.87 -22.42 -38.83
N ASN A 406 -19.71 -22.46 -39.48
CA ASN A 406 -18.97 -23.69 -39.72
C ASN A 406 -17.89 -23.94 -38.65
N VAL A 407 -17.26 -25.12 -38.70
CA VAL A 407 -16.32 -25.59 -37.68
C VAL A 407 -15.04 -24.74 -37.55
N ASP A 408 -14.72 -23.91 -38.55
CA ASP A 408 -13.56 -23.01 -38.56
C ASP A 408 -13.92 -21.58 -38.11
N GLY A 409 -15.15 -21.33 -37.68
CA GLY A 409 -15.66 -20.02 -37.27
C GLY A 409 -15.97 -19.08 -38.45
N GLY A 410 -16.08 -19.63 -39.67
CA GLY A 410 -16.59 -18.98 -40.87
C GLY A 410 -18.09 -19.24 -41.08
N CYS A 411 -18.58 -18.87 -42.26
CA CYS A 411 -19.99 -18.97 -42.61
C CYS A 411 -20.20 -19.76 -43.92
N ASP A 412 -21.04 -20.78 -43.86
CA ASP A 412 -21.52 -21.51 -45.03
C ASP A 412 -22.86 -20.90 -45.46
N CYS A 413 -22.86 -20.22 -46.61
CA CYS A 413 -23.97 -19.36 -47.03
C CYS A 413 -25.15 -20.11 -47.67
N ASP A 414 -26.36 -19.61 -47.41
CA ASP A 414 -27.58 -20.02 -48.10
C ASP A 414 -27.53 -19.69 -49.60
N THR A 415 -28.29 -20.44 -50.39
CA THR A 415 -28.24 -20.36 -51.86
C THR A 415 -28.66 -18.97 -52.36
N GLY A 416 -27.71 -18.21 -52.91
CA GLY A 416 -27.91 -16.84 -53.39
C GLY A 416 -27.06 -15.80 -52.67
N TYR A 417 -26.47 -16.16 -51.53
CA TYR A 417 -25.59 -15.30 -50.73
C TYR A 417 -24.14 -15.76 -50.88
N SER A 418 -23.18 -14.82 -50.84
CA SER A 418 -21.77 -15.14 -51.01
C SER A 418 -20.85 -14.07 -50.43
N GLY A 419 -19.78 -14.49 -49.77
CA GLY A 419 -18.87 -13.61 -49.04
C GLY A 419 -18.44 -14.25 -47.73
N VAL A 420 -17.55 -13.61 -46.98
CA VAL A 420 -17.08 -14.12 -45.68
C VAL A 420 -18.11 -13.99 -44.55
N ASP A 421 -19.20 -13.26 -44.82
CA ASP A 421 -20.28 -12.92 -43.87
C ASP A 421 -21.69 -13.27 -44.40
N CYS A 422 -21.79 -13.88 -45.59
CA CYS A 422 -23.05 -14.18 -46.30
C CYS A 422 -23.99 -12.98 -46.53
N SER A 423 -23.42 -11.78 -46.70
CA SER A 423 -24.19 -10.57 -47.03
C SER A 423 -24.68 -10.54 -48.48
N ASP A 424 -25.79 -9.81 -48.72
CA ASP A 424 -26.22 -9.39 -50.07
C ASP A 424 -25.47 -8.10 -50.48
N ALA A 425 -25.22 -7.93 -51.77
CA ALA A 425 -24.16 -7.10 -52.35
C ALA A 425 -24.39 -5.56 -52.31
N THR A 426 -25.14 -5.04 -51.33
CA THR A 426 -25.55 -3.62 -51.24
C THR A 426 -25.31 -2.94 -49.88
N GLY A 427 -24.21 -3.26 -49.20
CA GLY A 427 -23.88 -2.73 -47.85
C GLY A 427 -23.05 -1.42 -47.76
N LEU A 428 -22.54 -0.88 -48.87
CA LEU A 428 -21.40 0.07 -48.82
C LEU A 428 -21.69 1.51 -48.36
N VAL A 429 -22.95 1.94 -48.25
CA VAL A 429 -23.31 3.37 -48.01
C VAL A 429 -23.52 3.71 -46.52
N LEU A 430 -23.88 2.74 -45.68
CA LEU A 430 -24.14 2.97 -44.24
C LEU A 430 -22.88 2.87 -43.36
N ILE A 431 -21.85 2.16 -43.81
CA ILE A 431 -20.62 1.94 -43.04
C ILE A 431 -19.88 3.28 -42.82
N LEU A 432 -19.81 4.13 -43.86
CA LEU A 432 -19.09 5.42 -43.80
C LEU A 432 -19.66 6.43 -42.78
N THR A 433 -20.95 6.36 -42.44
CA THR A 433 -21.56 7.28 -41.47
C THR A 433 -21.44 6.77 -40.03
N PHE A 434 -21.54 5.46 -39.79
CA PHE A 434 -21.35 4.88 -38.47
C PHE A 434 -19.89 4.77 -38.03
N SER A 435 -18.94 4.51 -38.95
CA SER A 435 -17.51 4.40 -38.60
C SER A 435 -16.93 5.66 -37.95
N ILE A 436 -17.38 6.85 -38.36
CA ILE A 436 -16.91 8.12 -37.78
C ILE A 436 -17.45 8.30 -36.35
N GLY A 437 -18.71 7.94 -36.10
CA GLY A 437 -19.30 7.97 -34.75
C GLY A 437 -18.65 6.95 -33.81
N GLY A 438 -18.48 5.71 -34.27
CA GLY A 438 -17.81 4.64 -33.52
C GLY A 438 -16.36 4.97 -33.19
N ALA A 439 -15.59 5.52 -34.15
CA ALA A 439 -14.22 5.96 -33.91
C ALA A 439 -14.15 7.09 -32.86
N LEU A 440 -15.06 8.06 -32.86
CA LEU A 440 -15.10 9.12 -31.85
C LEU A 440 -15.44 8.59 -30.45
N VAL A 441 -16.34 7.61 -30.34
CA VAL A 441 -16.66 6.94 -29.07
C VAL A 441 -15.48 6.08 -28.58
N LEU A 442 -14.82 5.33 -29.47
CA LEU A 442 -13.63 4.54 -29.13
C LEU A 442 -12.44 5.43 -28.73
N VAL A 443 -12.20 6.54 -29.43
CA VAL A 443 -11.20 7.55 -29.03
C VAL A 443 -11.59 8.20 -27.69
N GLY A 444 -12.88 8.46 -27.44
CA GLY A 444 -13.36 8.94 -26.14
C GLY A 444 -13.15 7.93 -25.01
N LEU A 445 -13.48 6.66 -25.23
CA LEU A 445 -13.29 5.58 -24.26
C LEU A 445 -11.81 5.27 -24.04
N ALA A 446 -11.00 5.25 -25.09
CA ALA A 446 -9.55 5.11 -25.01
C ALA A 446 -8.90 6.31 -24.32
N ALA A 447 -9.37 7.54 -24.56
CA ALA A 447 -8.92 8.73 -23.83
C ALA A 447 -9.33 8.69 -22.35
N VAL A 448 -10.52 8.15 -22.01
CA VAL A 448 -10.95 7.95 -20.62
C VAL A 448 -10.19 6.80 -19.96
N ALA A 449 -9.92 5.70 -20.66
CA ALA A 449 -9.14 4.57 -20.19
C ALA A 449 -7.67 4.98 -19.98
N ALA A 450 -7.06 5.68 -20.95
CA ALA A 450 -5.75 6.28 -20.83
C ALA A 450 -5.72 7.33 -19.71
N ALA A 451 -6.72 8.21 -19.58
CA ALA A 451 -6.79 9.16 -18.47
C ALA A 451 -6.97 8.48 -17.11
N ARG A 452 -7.65 7.33 -17.03
CA ARG A 452 -7.75 6.51 -15.80
C ARG A 452 -6.44 5.76 -15.51
N TYR A 453 -5.81 5.20 -16.54
CA TYR A 453 -4.52 4.52 -16.47
C TYR A 453 -3.41 5.48 -16.04
N PHE A 454 -3.29 6.63 -16.71
CA PHE A 454 -2.39 7.72 -16.33
C PHE A 454 -2.74 8.29 -14.95
N ARG A 455 -4.03 8.49 -14.59
CA ARG A 455 -4.37 8.90 -13.21
C ARG A 455 -3.98 7.87 -12.16
N ARG A 456 -4.08 6.57 -12.44
CA ARG A 456 -3.64 5.50 -11.53
C ARG A 456 -2.11 5.46 -11.45
N ARG A 457 -1.41 5.47 -12.59
CA ARG A 457 0.07 5.42 -12.67
C ARG A 457 0.74 6.70 -12.15
N PHE A 458 0.08 7.85 -12.23
CA PHE A 458 0.55 9.13 -11.70
C PHE A 458 -0.13 9.55 -10.38
N ALA A 459 -0.91 8.67 -9.73
CA ALA A 459 -1.59 8.99 -8.47
C ALA A 459 -0.61 9.40 -7.35
N HIS A 460 0.61 8.86 -7.40
CA HIS A 460 1.66 9.04 -6.40
C HIS A 460 2.85 9.86 -6.92
N VAL A 461 2.71 10.62 -8.01
CA VAL A 461 3.80 11.47 -8.52
C VAL A 461 3.79 12.85 -7.89
N LEU A 462 4.98 13.38 -7.59
CA LEU A 462 5.15 14.75 -7.11
C LEU A 462 4.79 15.75 -8.20
N LEU A 463 3.92 16.70 -7.86
CA LEU A 463 3.53 17.78 -8.76
C LEU A 463 4.06 19.12 -8.24
N LEU A 464 4.46 20.00 -9.15
CA LEU A 464 4.75 21.40 -8.85
C LEU A 464 3.45 22.10 -8.44
N LYS A 465 3.38 22.63 -7.22
CA LYS A 465 2.18 23.28 -6.66
C LYS A 465 1.66 24.45 -7.50
N ALA A 466 2.54 25.14 -8.23
CA ALA A 466 2.19 26.28 -9.07
C ALA A 466 1.52 25.92 -10.41
N THR A 467 1.84 24.75 -10.98
CA THR A 467 1.35 24.31 -12.31
C THR A 467 0.47 23.06 -12.25
N ASN A 468 0.51 22.34 -11.13
CA ASN A 468 -0.08 21.02 -10.92
C ASN A 468 0.33 19.98 -11.98
N ALA A 469 1.60 20.06 -12.42
CA ALA A 469 2.23 19.17 -13.38
C ALA A 469 3.53 18.59 -12.78
N PRO A 470 4.01 17.42 -13.26
CA PRO A 470 5.30 16.86 -12.82
C PRO A 470 6.46 17.85 -13.06
N PRO A 471 7.48 17.88 -12.17
CA PRO A 471 8.68 18.69 -12.37
C PRO A 471 9.56 18.15 -13.51
N GLU A 472 10.46 18.99 -14.01
CA GLU A 472 11.38 18.59 -15.09
C GLU A 472 12.70 18.06 -14.54
N LEU A 473 13.07 16.87 -15.01
CA LEU A 473 14.26 16.12 -14.59
C LEU A 473 15.38 16.22 -15.64
N SER A 474 15.68 17.43 -16.09
CA SER A 474 16.81 17.70 -16.98
C SER A 474 18.13 17.66 -16.18
N LEU A 475 19.19 17.08 -16.78
CA LEU A 475 20.55 17.07 -16.24
C LEU A 475 21.45 17.97 -17.10
N GLU A 476 22.49 18.55 -16.49
CA GLU A 476 23.55 19.22 -17.24
C GLU A 476 24.39 18.19 -18.03
N PRO A 477 24.90 18.53 -19.23
CA PRO A 477 25.70 17.61 -20.04
C PRO A 477 26.91 17.04 -19.29
N GLY A 478 27.10 15.72 -19.37
CA GLY A 478 28.19 15.00 -18.70
C GLY A 478 27.84 14.43 -17.31
N LEU A 479 26.72 14.83 -16.71
CA LEU A 479 26.21 14.21 -15.49
C LEU A 479 25.34 12.98 -15.83
N LYS A 480 25.40 11.94 -15.00
CA LYS A 480 24.59 10.72 -15.11
C LYS A 480 23.47 10.63 -14.07
N HIS A 481 23.71 11.15 -12.86
CA HIS A 481 22.80 11.00 -11.72
C HIS A 481 22.30 12.36 -11.22
N HIS A 482 21.05 12.43 -10.78
CA HIS A 482 20.47 13.62 -10.16
C HIS A 482 20.91 13.77 -8.70
N LEU A 483 21.09 12.63 -8.03
CA LEU A 483 21.42 12.55 -6.62
C LEU A 483 22.34 11.36 -6.37
N PHE A 484 23.42 11.60 -5.64
CA PHE A 484 24.23 10.57 -4.99
C PHE A 484 23.78 10.43 -3.54
N LEU A 485 23.61 9.21 -3.04
CA LEU A 485 23.28 8.95 -1.63
C LEU A 485 24.56 8.54 -0.88
N SER A 486 25.00 9.38 0.05
CA SER A 486 26.13 9.12 0.95
C SER A 486 25.63 8.87 2.38
N HIS A 487 26.11 7.80 3.01
CA HIS A 487 25.65 7.30 4.31
C HIS A 487 26.69 6.40 4.95
N VAL A 488 26.45 6.03 6.21
CA VAL A 488 27.18 4.96 6.88
C VAL A 488 26.35 3.69 6.83
N TRP A 489 26.96 2.58 6.39
CA TRP A 489 26.25 1.31 6.19
C TRP A 489 25.57 0.81 7.48
N ALA A 490 26.23 0.96 8.63
CA ALA A 490 25.75 0.47 9.92
C ALA A 490 24.46 1.17 10.43
N THR A 491 24.23 2.43 10.04
CA THR A 491 23.19 3.30 10.65
C THR A 491 22.27 3.99 9.64
N GLY A 492 22.62 4.03 8.35
CA GLY A 492 21.84 4.72 7.32
C GLY A 492 21.43 3.89 6.10
N GLN A 493 22.00 2.69 5.89
CA GLN A 493 21.80 1.87 4.67
C GLN A 493 20.32 1.65 4.32
N ASP A 494 19.53 1.26 5.32
CA ASP A 494 18.13 0.91 5.14
C ASP A 494 17.28 2.13 4.73
N GLN A 495 17.57 3.30 5.32
CA GLN A 495 16.84 4.54 5.02
C GLN A 495 17.27 5.19 3.72
N VAL A 496 18.54 5.13 3.30
CA VAL A 496 18.91 5.59 1.95
C VAL A 496 18.32 4.69 0.87
N ALA A 497 18.21 3.38 1.11
CA ALA A 497 17.49 2.47 0.21
C ALA A 497 15.98 2.77 0.15
N VAL A 498 15.37 3.24 1.25
CA VAL A 498 13.99 3.79 1.23
C VAL A 498 13.95 5.10 0.43
N ILE A 499 14.88 6.04 0.66
CA ILE A 499 14.95 7.31 -0.09
C ILE A 499 15.10 7.05 -1.59
N LYS A 500 16.03 6.19 -2.04
CA LYS A 500 16.19 5.83 -3.45
C LYS A 500 14.88 5.32 -4.06
N ARG A 501 14.29 4.28 -3.48
CA ARG A 501 13.05 3.67 -3.98
C ARG A 501 11.89 4.65 -4.01
N CYS A 502 11.70 5.43 -2.94
CA CYS A 502 10.63 6.41 -2.87
C CYS A 502 10.84 7.59 -3.83
N VAL A 503 12.05 8.16 -3.93
CA VAL A 503 12.33 9.24 -4.89
C VAL A 503 12.12 8.76 -6.32
N SER A 504 12.60 7.58 -6.70
CA SER A 504 12.39 7.01 -8.04
C SER A 504 10.91 6.74 -8.38
N ALA A 505 10.07 6.41 -7.38
CA ALA A 505 8.62 6.25 -7.56
C ALA A 505 7.88 7.60 -7.60
N LEU A 506 8.28 8.57 -6.78
CA LEU A 506 7.69 9.91 -6.72
C LEU A 506 8.08 10.78 -7.92
N LEU A 507 9.27 10.57 -8.49
CA LEU A 507 9.86 11.27 -9.63
C LEU A 507 10.30 10.26 -10.70
N HIS A 508 9.34 9.71 -11.44
CA HIS A 508 9.62 8.80 -12.56
C HIS A 508 10.61 9.40 -13.56
N GLY A 509 11.75 8.74 -13.75
CA GLY A 509 12.87 9.20 -14.59
C GLY A 509 14.04 9.83 -13.81
N ALA A 510 13.91 10.02 -12.49
CA ALA A 510 15.03 10.46 -11.66
C ALA A 510 16.02 9.31 -11.48
N ASN A 511 17.21 9.45 -12.06
CA ASN A 511 18.34 8.57 -11.83
C ASN A 511 19.04 8.94 -10.50
N ILE A 512 19.07 8.01 -9.53
CA ILE A 512 19.56 8.17 -8.16
C ILE A 512 20.60 7.09 -7.89
N PHE A 513 21.81 7.50 -7.50
CA PHE A 513 22.94 6.60 -7.26
C PHE A 513 23.04 6.20 -5.78
N LEU A 514 23.23 4.92 -5.50
CA LEU A 514 23.52 4.32 -4.20
C LEU A 514 24.63 3.27 -4.38
N ASP A 515 25.68 3.36 -3.59
CA ASP A 515 26.89 2.53 -3.70
C ASP A 515 26.60 1.01 -3.70
N VAL A 516 25.81 0.51 -2.75
CA VAL A 516 25.50 -0.93 -2.60
C VAL A 516 24.69 -1.50 -3.77
N ASP A 517 23.92 -0.67 -4.47
CA ASP A 517 23.11 -1.09 -5.63
C ASP A 517 23.88 -0.95 -6.95
N ASP A 518 24.65 0.14 -7.10
CA ASP A 518 25.11 0.63 -8.40
C ASP A 518 26.65 0.59 -8.58
N LEU A 519 27.43 0.33 -7.52
CA LEU A 519 28.90 0.34 -7.55
C LEU A 519 29.50 -1.08 -7.59
N VAL A 520 29.97 -1.47 -8.78
CA VAL A 520 30.66 -2.77 -8.99
C VAL A 520 32.13 -2.74 -8.51
N ASP A 521 32.70 -1.55 -8.27
CA ASP A 521 34.13 -1.36 -7.96
C ASP A 521 34.34 -0.16 -7.01
N LEU A 522 34.81 -0.43 -5.79
CA LEU A 522 35.08 0.56 -4.73
C LEU A 522 36.15 1.61 -5.08
N SER A 523 36.92 1.40 -6.15
CA SER A 523 37.89 2.38 -6.65
C SER A 523 37.25 3.51 -7.49
N LYS A 524 35.97 3.39 -7.86
CA LYS A 524 35.24 4.36 -8.70
C LYS A 524 34.26 5.24 -7.92
N LEU A 525 34.31 5.19 -6.60
CA LEU A 525 33.40 5.93 -5.71
C LEU A 525 33.45 7.45 -5.96
N GLU A 526 34.67 7.99 -6.09
CA GLU A 526 34.92 9.41 -6.36
C GLU A 526 34.52 9.83 -7.79
N GLU A 527 34.49 8.91 -8.76
CA GLU A 527 33.98 9.15 -10.12
C GLU A 527 32.44 9.28 -10.09
N SER A 528 31.76 8.38 -9.37
CA SER A 528 30.31 8.40 -9.20
C SER A 528 29.80 9.68 -8.53
N VAL A 529 30.54 10.22 -7.54
CA VAL A 529 30.27 11.55 -6.95
C VAL A 529 30.43 12.66 -8.00
N GLN A 530 31.48 12.63 -8.83
CA GLN A 530 31.70 13.62 -9.89
C GLN A 530 30.60 13.60 -10.97
N LEU A 531 30.08 12.42 -11.31
CA LEU A 531 29.01 12.23 -12.30
C LEU A 531 27.59 12.56 -11.76
N SER A 532 27.48 12.99 -10.50
CA SER A 532 26.20 13.31 -9.85
C SER A 532 25.97 14.82 -9.75
N ALA A 533 24.73 15.27 -9.90
CA ALA A 533 24.39 16.70 -9.82
C ALA A 533 24.42 17.25 -8.38
N VAL A 534 23.96 16.44 -7.42
CA VAL A 534 23.82 16.77 -6.00
C VAL A 534 24.24 15.57 -5.15
N VAL A 535 24.77 15.81 -3.96
CA VAL A 535 25.09 14.76 -2.98
C VAL A 535 24.16 14.90 -1.77
N LEU A 536 23.45 13.83 -1.43
CA LEU A 536 22.72 13.70 -0.17
C LEU A 536 23.66 13.11 0.88
N VAL A 537 23.73 13.74 2.04
CA VAL A 537 24.49 13.27 3.20
C VAL A 537 23.50 12.84 4.27
N PHE A 538 23.43 11.53 4.55
CA PHE A 538 22.56 10.96 5.56
C PHE A 538 23.24 10.99 6.94
N LEU A 539 23.09 12.13 7.61
CA LEU A 539 23.60 12.42 8.94
C LEU A 539 23.00 11.46 9.98
N SER A 540 23.84 10.53 10.41
CA SER A 540 23.55 9.46 11.36
C SER A 540 24.77 9.24 12.27
N ALA A 541 24.60 8.58 13.41
CA ALA A 541 25.66 8.26 14.35
C ALA A 541 26.77 7.45 13.65
N GLY A 542 28.04 7.82 13.91
CA GLY A 542 29.19 7.27 13.20
C GLY A 542 29.46 7.90 11.83
N TYR A 543 28.59 8.84 11.38
CA TYR A 543 28.76 9.81 10.29
C TYR A 543 30.19 9.90 9.76
N PHE A 544 30.95 10.71 10.49
CA PHE A 544 32.28 11.18 10.14
C PHE A 544 33.41 10.27 10.67
N LEU A 545 33.06 9.12 11.25
CA LEU A 545 34.00 8.08 11.67
C LEU A 545 34.21 7.04 10.55
N SER A 546 33.30 6.97 9.57
CA SER A 546 33.40 6.08 8.42
C SER A 546 34.34 6.62 7.35
N LYS A 547 35.38 5.84 7.02
CA LYS A 547 36.36 6.19 5.96
C LYS A 547 35.73 6.32 4.57
N ASN A 548 34.69 5.54 4.25
CA ASN A 548 34.04 5.59 2.93
C ASN A 548 33.15 6.83 2.80
N ALA A 549 32.33 7.11 3.82
CA ALA A 549 31.49 8.32 3.85
C ALA A 549 32.34 9.60 3.81
N LEU A 550 33.48 9.62 4.50
CA LEU A 550 34.45 10.73 4.40
C LEU A 550 34.99 10.89 2.97
N ARG A 551 35.44 9.81 2.31
CA ARG A 551 35.90 9.85 0.90
C ARG A 551 34.86 10.46 -0.04
N GLU A 552 33.60 10.09 0.13
CA GLU A 552 32.48 10.60 -0.68
C GLU A 552 32.28 12.12 -0.50
N VAL A 553 32.29 12.60 0.76
CA VAL A 553 32.10 14.03 1.05
C VAL A 553 33.33 14.86 0.72
N GLU A 554 34.53 14.32 0.90
CA GLU A 554 35.78 14.96 0.45
C GLU A 554 35.81 15.08 -1.09
N ALA A 555 35.36 14.05 -1.82
CA ALA A 555 35.19 14.10 -3.26
C ALA A 555 34.11 15.12 -3.67
N ALA A 556 33.00 15.19 -2.94
CA ALA A 556 31.93 16.18 -3.16
C ALA A 556 32.46 17.62 -2.96
N MET A 557 33.21 17.86 -1.89
CA MET A 557 33.85 19.15 -1.60
C MET A 557 34.84 19.54 -2.70
N LYS A 558 35.72 18.61 -3.09
CA LYS A 558 36.73 18.83 -4.13
C LYS A 558 36.09 19.12 -5.50
N ALA A 559 34.96 18.49 -5.81
CA ALA A 559 34.16 18.73 -7.01
C ALA A 559 33.12 19.86 -6.85
N GLN A 560 33.15 20.60 -5.72
CA GLN A 560 32.24 21.69 -5.36
C GLN A 560 30.74 21.36 -5.56
N LYS A 561 30.35 20.13 -5.22
CA LYS A 561 28.95 19.67 -5.34
C LYS A 561 28.07 20.37 -4.30
N PRO A 562 26.79 20.64 -4.61
CA PRO A 562 25.81 21.05 -3.60
C PRO A 562 25.45 19.86 -2.70
N LEU A 563 25.14 20.13 -1.43
CA LEU A 563 24.77 19.13 -0.44
C LEU A 563 23.29 19.25 -0.03
N ILE A 564 22.63 18.10 0.14
CA ILE A 564 21.36 17.97 0.85
C ILE A 564 21.63 17.19 2.13
N LEU A 565 21.45 17.82 3.29
CA LEU A 565 21.68 17.14 4.56
C LEU A 565 20.35 16.52 5.04
N VAL A 566 20.37 15.22 5.31
CA VAL A 566 19.20 14.48 5.83
C VAL A 566 19.58 13.86 7.17
N HIS A 567 18.82 14.16 8.22
CA HIS A 567 19.22 13.86 9.60
C HIS A 567 18.32 12.81 10.24
N GLU A 568 18.87 11.66 10.60
CA GLU A 568 18.16 10.62 11.34
C GLU A 568 17.78 11.12 12.75
N ARG A 569 16.48 11.19 13.03
CA ARG A 569 15.95 11.69 14.31
C ARG A 569 15.72 10.58 15.34
N ASN A 570 15.69 9.30 14.92
CA ASN A 570 15.48 8.18 15.83
C ASN A 570 16.82 7.68 16.39
N VAL A 571 17.13 8.02 17.65
CA VAL A 571 18.37 7.63 18.34
C VAL A 571 18.56 6.11 18.36
N ALA A 572 17.50 5.33 18.63
CA ALA A 572 17.53 3.87 18.63
C ALA A 572 17.75 3.24 17.23
N LYS A 573 17.77 4.05 16.17
CA LYS A 573 18.11 3.65 14.80
C LYS A 573 19.27 4.47 14.21
N GLY A 574 20.19 4.92 15.07
CA GLY A 574 21.39 5.63 14.64
C GLY A 574 21.23 7.14 14.48
N GLY A 575 20.23 7.75 15.10
CA GLY A 575 20.15 9.22 15.22
C GLY A 575 21.12 9.76 16.26
N ALA A 576 21.72 10.92 15.99
CA ALA A 576 22.60 11.63 16.93
C ALA A 576 22.34 13.15 16.88
N PRO A 577 22.57 13.92 17.96
CA PRO A 577 22.40 15.38 17.94
C PRO A 577 23.27 16.05 16.88
N ILE A 578 22.75 17.11 16.23
CA ILE A 578 23.51 17.84 15.20
C ILE A 578 24.81 18.45 15.76
N ALA A 579 24.82 18.87 17.03
CA ALA A 579 26.02 19.33 17.71
C ALA A 579 27.10 18.22 17.75
N THR A 580 26.76 17.02 18.19
CA THR A 580 27.67 15.86 18.22
C THR A 580 28.20 15.53 16.82
N LEU A 581 27.34 15.49 15.80
CA LEU A 581 27.74 15.23 14.42
C LEU A 581 28.63 16.34 13.84
N ARG A 582 28.45 17.59 14.26
CA ARG A 582 29.31 18.72 13.90
C ARG A 582 30.68 18.62 14.58
N ASP A 583 30.74 18.15 15.82
CA ASP A 583 31.97 17.95 16.57
C ASP A 583 32.79 16.77 15.99
N GLU A 584 32.13 15.65 15.64
CA GLU A 584 32.73 14.51 14.93
C GLU A 584 33.26 14.89 13.53
N CYS A 585 32.66 15.88 12.87
CA CYS A 585 33.05 16.30 11.52
C CYS A 585 34.46 16.93 11.48
N PRO A 586 35.36 16.47 10.58
CA PRO A 586 36.68 17.06 10.39
C PRO A 586 36.62 18.57 10.12
N GLU A 587 37.52 19.34 10.74
CA GLU A 587 37.47 20.81 10.73
C GLU A 587 37.40 21.41 9.33
N HIS A 588 38.13 20.81 8.38
CA HIS A 588 38.19 21.27 6.99
C HIS A 588 36.87 21.03 6.21
N LEU A 589 36.03 20.09 6.66
CA LEU A 589 34.71 19.81 6.09
C LEU A 589 33.58 20.60 6.80
N ARG A 590 33.73 20.95 8.08
CA ARG A 590 32.68 21.60 8.90
C ARG A 590 32.03 22.80 8.19
N ASN A 591 32.84 23.68 7.59
CA ASN A 591 32.33 24.85 6.87
C ASN A 591 31.50 24.47 5.62
N TYR A 592 32.00 23.53 4.82
CA TYR A 592 31.33 23.06 3.59
C TYR A 592 30.01 22.33 3.89
N ILE A 593 29.95 21.57 4.99
CA ILE A 593 28.77 20.81 5.39
C ILE A 593 27.79 21.69 6.17
N PHE A 594 28.18 22.23 7.33
CA PHE A 594 27.25 22.84 8.27
C PHE A 594 27.12 24.37 8.13
N ASP A 595 28.22 25.09 7.86
CA ASP A 595 28.20 26.57 7.91
C ASP A 595 27.91 27.24 6.57
N SER A 596 27.98 26.51 5.45
CA SER A 596 27.66 27.01 4.10
C SER A 596 26.16 27.25 3.86
N GLY A 597 25.31 27.11 4.89
CA GLY A 597 23.87 27.34 4.81
C GLY A 597 23.08 26.21 4.15
N ASN A 598 23.64 24.99 4.10
CA ASN A 598 22.93 23.81 3.60
C ASN A 598 21.71 23.51 4.48
N GLN A 599 20.58 23.19 3.86
CA GLN A 599 19.37 22.85 4.60
C GLN A 599 19.49 21.44 5.20
N ILE A 600 19.32 21.34 6.53
CA ILE A 600 19.13 20.07 7.23
C ILE A 600 17.64 19.70 7.18
N ILE A 601 17.33 18.56 6.58
CA ILE A 601 15.99 17.98 6.48
C ILE A 601 15.89 16.88 7.54
N PRO A 602 15.00 16.99 8.54
CA PRO A 602 14.83 15.91 9.50
C PRO A 602 14.20 14.69 8.81
N TRP A 603 14.73 13.51 9.15
CA TRP A 603 14.21 12.22 8.73
C TRP A 603 13.55 11.53 9.91
N MET A 604 12.25 11.27 9.77
CA MET A 604 11.45 10.54 10.75
C MET A 604 11.01 9.24 10.09
N ARG A 605 11.16 8.09 10.77
CA ARG A 605 10.78 6.76 10.23
C ARG A 605 9.27 6.49 10.25
N ILE A 606 8.45 7.53 10.06
CA ILE A 606 6.98 7.51 10.12
C ILE A 606 6.43 8.04 8.79
N GLY A 607 5.65 7.21 8.08
CA GLY A 607 5.34 7.43 6.66
C GLY A 607 4.82 8.82 6.28
N HIS A 608 3.93 9.43 7.07
CA HIS A 608 3.42 10.78 6.80
C HIS A 608 4.53 11.86 6.88
N PHE A 609 5.50 11.70 7.76
CA PHE A 609 6.64 12.61 7.89
C PHE A 609 7.71 12.31 6.84
N GLN A 610 7.93 11.04 6.48
CA GLN A 610 8.81 10.65 5.36
C GLN A 610 8.38 11.31 4.05
N VAL A 611 7.07 11.37 3.75
CA VAL A 611 6.56 12.06 2.55
C VAL A 611 6.93 13.56 2.55
N GLU A 612 6.92 14.22 3.71
CA GLU A 612 7.37 15.62 3.81
C GLU A 612 8.89 15.75 3.63
N SER A 613 9.69 14.87 4.24
CA SER A 613 11.15 14.83 4.02
C SER A 613 11.49 14.57 2.55
N LEU A 614 10.80 13.63 1.89
CA LEU A 614 10.96 13.31 0.47
C LEU A 614 10.59 14.50 -0.42
N LYS A 615 9.49 15.23 -0.12
CA LYS A 615 9.17 16.48 -0.82
C LYS A 615 10.30 17.50 -0.72
N LEU A 616 10.91 17.67 0.45
CA LEU A 616 12.02 18.60 0.65
C LEU A 616 13.30 18.15 -0.06
N ILE A 617 13.64 16.85 0.00
CA ILE A 617 14.78 16.26 -0.73
C ILE A 617 14.60 16.46 -2.23
N CYS A 618 13.43 16.10 -2.77
CA CYS A 618 13.11 16.29 -4.18
C CYS A 618 13.13 17.77 -4.59
N ALA A 619 12.57 18.68 -3.78
CA ALA A 619 12.58 20.10 -4.07
C ALA A 619 14.01 20.66 -4.10
N ALA A 620 14.86 20.30 -3.13
CA ALA A 620 16.26 20.68 -3.08
C ALA A 620 17.06 20.11 -4.25
N MET A 621 16.88 18.82 -4.59
CA MET A 621 17.51 18.19 -5.76
C MET A 621 17.15 18.93 -7.06
N LEU A 622 15.88 19.30 -7.23
CA LEU A 622 15.41 20.04 -8.40
C LEU A 622 16.03 21.45 -8.51
N LEU A 623 16.43 22.11 -7.42
CA LEU A 623 17.11 23.43 -7.49
C LEU A 623 18.41 23.38 -8.30
N HIS A 624 18.97 22.19 -8.52
CA HIS A 624 20.19 21.96 -9.28
C HIS A 624 19.94 21.43 -10.71
N SER A 625 18.67 21.29 -11.14
CA SER A 625 18.36 21.03 -12.55
C SER A 625 18.42 22.31 -13.40
N PRO A 626 18.79 22.25 -14.70
CA PRO A 626 19.07 23.43 -15.53
C PRO A 626 17.91 24.43 -15.62
N LYS A 627 16.67 23.93 -15.56
CA LYS A 627 15.45 24.74 -15.61
C LYS A 627 15.09 25.35 -14.27
N HIS A 628 15.00 24.54 -13.22
CA HIS A 628 14.54 25.00 -11.92
C HIS A 628 15.58 25.86 -11.20
N LYS A 629 16.88 25.65 -11.45
CA LYS A 629 17.96 26.57 -11.06
C LYS A 629 17.70 28.00 -11.57
N LYS A 630 17.43 28.15 -12.87
CA LYS A 630 17.14 29.46 -13.51
C LYS A 630 15.85 30.09 -12.99
N GLU A 631 14.87 29.29 -12.55
CA GLU A 631 13.67 29.80 -11.89
C GLU A 631 13.93 30.24 -10.45
N HIS A 632 14.78 29.52 -9.73
CA HIS A 632 15.18 29.84 -8.36
C HIS A 632 16.02 31.12 -8.27
N GLU A 633 16.98 31.29 -9.19
CA GLU A 633 17.75 32.53 -9.37
C GLU A 633 16.84 33.74 -9.67
N ARG A 634 15.67 33.51 -10.27
CA ARG A 634 14.60 34.51 -10.49
C ARG A 634 13.65 34.68 -9.30
N GLY A 635 13.95 34.07 -8.15
CA GLY A 635 13.19 34.17 -6.91
C GLY A 635 11.96 33.27 -6.81
N ARG A 636 11.79 32.27 -7.70
CA ARG A 636 10.71 31.28 -7.58
C ARG A 636 11.10 30.16 -6.61
N GLN A 637 10.16 29.70 -5.80
CA GLN A 637 10.35 28.53 -4.95
C GLN A 637 9.82 27.27 -5.64
N VAL A 638 10.60 26.19 -5.61
CA VAL A 638 10.12 24.85 -5.97
C VAL A 638 9.31 24.31 -4.79
N GLN A 639 7.98 24.42 -4.88
CA GLN A 639 7.07 23.78 -3.93
C GLN A 639 6.40 22.58 -4.59
N LEU A 640 6.56 21.41 -3.98
CA LEU A 640 5.98 20.15 -4.45
C LEU A 640 4.78 19.75 -3.58
N ILE A 641 3.85 19.00 -4.15
CA ILE A 641 2.71 18.39 -3.48
C ILE A 641 2.54 16.94 -3.92
N VAL A 642 2.14 16.06 -3.00
CA VAL A 642 1.65 14.71 -3.34
C VAL A 642 0.12 14.77 -3.40
N PRO A 643 -0.53 14.28 -4.48
CA PRO A 643 -1.99 14.23 -4.56
C PRO A 643 -2.60 13.45 -3.37
N GLY A 644 -3.50 14.10 -2.62
CA GLY A 644 -4.15 13.50 -1.45
C GLY A 644 -3.34 13.54 -0.14
N GLU A 645 -2.25 14.30 -0.07
CA GLU A 645 -1.48 14.46 1.17
C GLU A 645 -2.29 15.07 2.33
N ILE A 646 -2.01 14.60 3.55
CA ILE A 646 -2.74 14.97 4.77
C ILE A 646 -2.66 16.49 5.08
N THR A 647 -1.58 17.14 4.66
CA THR A 647 -1.32 18.59 4.75
C THR A 647 -2.18 19.44 3.82
N GLY A 648 -2.83 18.83 2.82
CA GLY A 648 -3.77 19.50 1.91
C GLY A 648 -5.23 19.46 2.38
N ILE A 649 -5.51 18.83 3.53
CA ILE A 649 -6.86 18.67 4.07
C ILE A 649 -7.23 19.87 4.96
N PHE A 650 -8.41 20.44 4.72
CA PHE A 650 -9.04 21.38 5.67
C PHE A 650 -9.81 20.57 6.71
N TRP A 651 -9.52 20.80 7.99
CA TRP A 651 -10.11 20.03 9.09
C TRP A 651 -11.26 20.78 9.74
N LYS A 652 -12.33 20.05 10.06
CA LYS A 652 -13.48 20.54 10.82
C LYS A 652 -13.84 19.52 11.90
N ALA A 653 -14.19 19.98 13.10
CA ALA A 653 -14.72 19.10 14.14
C ALA A 653 -16.05 18.46 13.67
N ASP A 654 -16.15 17.12 13.77
CA ASP A 654 -17.36 16.36 13.40
C ASP A 654 -18.53 16.66 14.36
N LYS A 655 -18.18 16.85 15.65
CA LYS A 655 -19.09 17.14 16.76
C LYS A 655 -18.54 18.35 17.52
N ARG A 656 -19.22 18.81 18.58
CA ARG A 656 -18.67 19.84 19.47
C ARG A 656 -17.45 19.27 20.19
N THR A 657 -16.26 19.68 19.77
CA THR A 657 -14.99 19.28 20.39
C THR A 657 -14.51 20.41 21.30
N LEU A 658 -14.68 20.24 22.61
CA LEU A 658 -14.07 21.09 23.63
C LEU A 658 -12.80 20.40 24.14
N LEU A 659 -11.64 20.97 23.80
CA LEU A 659 -10.31 20.51 24.17
C LEU A 659 -9.83 21.23 25.43
N TYR A 660 -9.56 20.46 26.49
CA TYR A 660 -8.90 20.97 27.68
C TYR A 660 -7.38 20.95 27.50
N ALA A 661 -6.74 22.09 27.74
CA ALA A 661 -5.29 22.21 27.86
C ALA A 661 -4.96 22.64 29.29
N SER A 662 -4.15 21.84 30.00
CA SER A 662 -3.85 22.13 31.41
C SER A 662 -2.88 23.30 31.56
N PRO A 663 -3.16 24.28 32.44
CA PRO A 663 -2.16 25.27 32.86
C PRO A 663 -0.94 24.66 33.57
N ASN A 664 -1.04 23.41 34.00
CA ASN A 664 0.03 22.65 34.66
C ASN A 664 0.86 21.80 33.68
N ASP A 665 0.54 21.85 32.38
CA ASP A 665 1.27 21.17 31.29
C ASP A 665 2.00 22.22 30.41
N PRO A 666 3.28 22.52 30.67
CA PRO A 666 3.94 23.70 30.10
C PRO A 666 4.00 23.66 28.57
N GLY A 667 3.33 24.62 27.91
CA GLY A 667 3.28 24.74 26.44
C GLY A 667 2.07 24.07 25.78
N ALA A 668 1.24 23.33 26.53
CA ALA A 668 0.00 22.74 26.01
C ALA A 668 -1.00 23.82 25.54
N ASP A 669 -0.99 25.00 26.16
CA ASP A 669 -1.78 26.17 25.75
C ASP A 669 -1.43 26.63 24.33
N VAL A 670 -0.14 26.79 24.03
CA VAL A 670 0.35 27.18 22.69
C VAL A 670 0.00 26.13 21.64
N VAL A 671 0.12 24.85 21.98
CA VAL A 671 -0.27 23.74 21.09
C VAL A 671 -1.78 23.75 20.83
N ALA A 672 -2.61 23.96 21.85
CA ALA A 672 -4.06 24.03 21.72
C ALA A 672 -4.52 25.23 20.87
N ASP A 673 -3.93 26.41 21.06
CA ASP A 673 -4.19 27.60 20.23
C ASP A 673 -3.82 27.36 18.76
N ILE A 674 -2.70 26.69 18.49
CA ILE A 674 -2.31 26.29 17.13
C ILE A 674 -3.33 25.33 16.52
N LEU A 675 -3.88 24.39 17.30
CA LEU A 675 -4.89 23.44 16.83
C LEU A 675 -6.23 24.12 16.52
N CYS A 676 -6.63 25.13 17.30
CA CYS A 676 -7.80 25.98 17.00
C CYS A 676 -7.72 26.71 15.65
N LEU A 677 -6.51 27.04 15.19
CA LEU A 677 -6.30 27.63 13.86
C LEU A 677 -6.37 26.62 12.71
N VAL A 678 -6.23 25.32 13.00
CA VAL A 678 -6.20 24.22 12.02
C VAL A 678 -7.56 23.53 11.90
N VAL A 679 -8.26 23.35 13.02
CA VAL A 679 -9.52 22.60 13.11
C VAL A 679 -10.69 23.56 13.28
N GLN A 680 -11.48 23.75 12.23
CA GLN A 680 -12.65 24.61 12.26
C GLN A 680 -13.70 24.04 13.25
N GLY A 681 -14.10 24.85 14.23
CA GLY A 681 -15.08 24.47 15.24
C GLY A 681 -14.50 23.72 16.45
N LEU A 682 -13.18 23.69 16.59
CA LEU A 682 -12.53 23.31 17.85
C LEU A 682 -12.69 24.46 18.87
N GLU A 683 -13.10 24.14 20.09
CA GLU A 683 -13.09 25.04 21.24
C GLU A 683 -11.99 24.62 22.22
N VAL A 684 -11.32 25.56 22.87
CA VAL A 684 -10.29 25.28 23.88
C VAL A 684 -10.66 25.88 25.24
N THR A 685 -10.35 25.17 26.31
CA THR A 685 -10.53 25.61 27.70
C THR A 685 -9.30 25.30 28.55
N SER A 686 -8.96 26.22 29.46
CA SER A 686 -7.96 26.02 30.52
C SER A 686 -8.58 25.65 31.88
N VAL A 687 -9.90 25.48 31.93
CA VAL A 687 -10.65 25.15 33.16
C VAL A 687 -11.18 23.72 33.07
N PHE A 688 -10.68 22.85 33.95
CA PHE A 688 -11.17 21.48 34.08
C PHE A 688 -12.43 21.43 34.95
N ARG A 689 -13.54 20.93 34.40
CA ARG A 689 -14.80 20.70 35.13
C ARG A 689 -15.43 19.39 34.67
N LEU A 690 -15.72 18.49 35.61
CA LEU A 690 -16.44 17.25 35.35
C LEU A 690 -17.92 17.41 35.73
N ALA A 691 -18.81 16.73 35.01
CA ALA A 691 -20.23 16.74 35.33
C ALA A 691 -20.48 16.03 36.68
N GLY A 692 -21.15 16.71 37.61
CA GLY A 692 -21.65 16.11 38.86
C GLY A 692 -20.78 16.26 40.13
N HIS A 693 -19.62 16.91 40.07
CA HIS A 693 -18.83 17.20 41.28
C HIS A 693 -19.11 18.61 41.86
N PRO A 694 -19.48 18.74 43.15
CA PRO A 694 -19.52 20.04 43.81
C PRO A 694 -18.09 20.58 44.01
N SER A 695 -17.93 21.91 43.98
CA SER A 695 -16.62 22.56 44.01
C SER A 695 -15.98 22.54 45.39
N GLU A 696 -14.81 21.90 45.52
CA GLU A 696 -13.81 22.32 46.50
C GLU A 696 -12.82 23.29 45.87
N SER A 697 -12.46 24.33 46.64
CA SER A 697 -11.75 25.51 46.14
C SER A 697 -10.24 25.31 46.13
N VAL A 698 -9.64 25.24 44.94
CA VAL A 698 -8.20 25.49 44.76
C VAL A 698 -7.99 26.96 44.36
N LEU A 699 -7.20 27.67 45.17
CA LEU A 699 -7.04 29.13 45.13
C LEU A 699 -6.34 29.63 43.85
N SER A 700 -7.07 30.27 42.94
CA SER A 700 -6.48 30.97 41.81
C SER A 700 -6.03 32.39 42.19
N ARG A 701 -4.70 32.61 42.23
CA ARG A 701 -4.12 33.96 42.32
C ARG A 701 -4.08 34.60 40.94
N SER A 702 -4.98 35.53 40.69
CA SER A 702 -5.00 36.34 39.45
C SER A 702 -3.71 37.15 39.26
N ARG A 703 -3.06 37.00 38.10
CA ARG A 703 -2.14 38.01 37.55
C ARG A 703 -2.43 38.23 36.06
N ARG A 704 -2.81 39.46 35.74
CA ARG A 704 -2.96 39.96 34.36
C ARG A 704 -1.61 39.93 33.63
N SER A 705 -1.52 39.23 32.50
CA SER A 705 -0.45 39.49 31.53
C SER A 705 -0.79 40.71 30.67
N ARG A 706 0.23 41.51 30.33
CA ARG A 706 0.09 42.71 29.50
C ARG A 706 0.30 42.32 28.04
N PHE A 707 -0.69 42.55 27.20
CA PHE A 707 -0.44 42.67 25.76
C PHE A 707 0.45 43.88 25.47
N LEU A 708 1.46 43.71 24.62
CA LEU A 708 1.75 44.73 23.62
C LEU A 708 2.35 44.08 22.35
N PRO A 709 1.87 44.45 21.14
CA PRO A 709 2.33 43.86 19.89
C PRO A 709 3.46 44.68 19.27
N ASN A 710 4.38 44.01 18.56
CA ASN A 710 5.03 44.50 17.34
C ASN A 710 6.10 43.49 16.88
N MET A 711 5.95 42.91 15.68
CA MET A 711 7.04 42.73 14.70
C MET A 711 6.47 42.18 13.39
N LEU A 712 5.96 43.07 12.54
CA LEU A 712 5.81 42.81 11.10
C LEU A 712 6.02 44.12 10.35
N LYS A 713 7.29 44.44 10.05
CA LYS A 713 7.64 45.44 9.04
C LYS A 713 9.07 45.27 8.52
N LEU A 714 9.20 45.48 7.22
CA LEU A 714 10.40 45.80 6.45
C LEU A 714 11.38 44.66 6.12
N ARG A 715 11.19 44.13 4.90
CA ARG A 715 12.28 43.68 4.01
C ARG A 715 12.41 44.75 2.90
N GLN A 716 13.60 44.87 2.30
CA GLN A 716 14.07 45.90 1.32
C GLN A 716 14.70 47.16 1.97
N SER A 717 15.85 47.69 1.53
CA SER A 717 16.91 47.11 0.66
C SER A 717 18.21 47.95 0.70
N ARG A 718 19.32 47.36 0.22
CA ARG A 718 20.51 48.01 -0.40
C ARG A 718 21.55 48.79 0.44
N SER A 719 22.70 48.13 0.61
CA SER A 719 24.00 48.49 -0.06
C SER A 719 25.06 49.32 0.69
N ARG A 720 26.32 48.83 0.59
CA ARG A 720 27.63 49.46 0.87
C ARG A 720 27.97 49.78 2.34
N ARG A 721 29.25 49.70 2.79
CA ARG A 721 30.50 49.01 2.35
C ARG A 721 31.57 49.28 3.44
N VAL A 722 32.69 48.53 3.45
CA VAL A 722 33.98 48.85 4.14
C VAL A 722 33.95 48.56 5.66
N ARG A 723 34.67 47.51 6.11
CA ARG A 723 35.93 47.50 6.93
C ARG A 723 35.79 48.20 8.30
N THR A 724 36.41 47.80 9.40
CA THR A 724 37.44 46.80 9.82
C THR A 724 37.30 46.75 11.37
N SER A 725 37.85 45.86 12.20
CA SER A 725 38.92 44.85 12.16
C SER A 725 38.91 44.17 13.55
N LEU A 726 39.51 42.97 13.69
CA LEU A 726 40.40 42.50 14.78
C LEU A 726 40.11 42.97 16.24
N GLU A 727 40.16 42.15 17.29
CA GLU A 727 40.58 40.76 17.49
C GLU A 727 40.38 40.44 19.00
N ARG A 728 40.34 39.15 19.39
CA ARG A 728 40.88 38.62 20.67
C ARG A 728 40.26 39.08 22.02
N ASP A 729 40.32 38.36 23.14
CA ASP A 729 40.93 37.05 23.48
C ASP A 729 40.00 36.26 24.46
N ASP A 730 40.17 34.94 24.45
CA ASP A 730 40.09 33.93 25.53
C ASP A 730 39.05 33.93 26.68
N LEU A 731 38.51 32.72 26.86
CA LEU A 731 37.80 32.22 28.05
C LEU A 731 38.77 31.81 29.17
N THR A 732 38.62 32.39 30.36
CA THR A 732 38.96 31.79 31.66
C THR A 732 38.01 32.37 32.73
N ALA A 733 37.65 31.71 33.83
CA ALA A 733 37.67 30.30 34.20
C ALA A 733 36.64 30.09 35.35
N TYR A 734 36.51 28.85 35.82
CA TYR A 734 35.77 28.42 37.02
C TYR A 734 35.82 29.40 38.21
N GLY A 735 34.69 29.63 38.88
CA GLY A 735 34.60 30.40 40.13
C GLY A 735 33.31 30.08 40.91
N SER A 736 33.45 29.38 42.03
CA SER A 736 32.40 28.87 42.93
C SER A 736 31.84 29.90 43.92
N VAL A 737 30.81 29.48 44.69
CA VAL A 737 30.43 29.90 46.06
C VAL A 737 29.11 30.71 46.25
N GLN A 738 28.23 30.13 47.10
CA GLN A 738 27.25 30.65 48.08
C GLN A 738 26.74 32.12 47.93
N ALA A 739 25.43 32.39 47.78
CA ALA A 739 24.32 32.23 48.75
C ALA A 739 24.22 33.31 49.86
N THR A 740 23.23 34.22 49.74
CA THR A 740 22.53 35.05 50.77
C THR A 740 21.48 35.88 49.99
N SER A 741 20.16 35.77 50.17
CA SER A 741 19.27 36.07 51.32
C SER A 741 18.69 37.50 51.33
N GLU A 742 17.36 37.58 51.37
CA GLU A 742 16.52 38.68 51.92
C GLU A 742 16.33 39.98 51.11
N GLN A 743 15.07 40.35 50.79
CA GLN A 743 14.16 41.32 51.46
C GLN A 743 14.56 42.80 51.29
N SER A 744 13.67 43.81 51.19
CA SER A 744 12.23 43.89 50.88
C SER A 744 11.82 45.38 50.68
N SER A 745 10.69 45.65 50.01
CA SER A 745 9.97 46.96 50.01
C SER A 745 10.73 48.18 49.38
N SER A 746 10.15 49.34 49.06
CA SER A 746 8.77 49.86 49.15
C SER A 746 8.46 50.91 48.06
N LEU A 747 7.17 51.23 47.91
CA LEU A 747 6.50 52.24 47.06
C LEU A 747 7.20 53.63 46.97
N SER A 748 7.05 54.45 45.90
CA SER A 748 5.81 55.24 45.68
C SER A 748 5.94 56.31 44.54
N GLN A 749 4.78 56.71 43.95
CA GLN A 749 4.46 58.02 43.32
C GLN A 749 5.28 58.53 42.09
N ALA A 750 4.78 59.39 41.17
CA ALA A 750 3.42 59.79 40.75
C ALA A 750 3.47 60.66 39.45
N ARG A 751 2.28 60.96 38.85
CA ARG A 751 1.95 62.15 38.01
C ARG A 751 2.47 62.21 36.54
N PHE A 752 1.55 62.27 35.55
CA PHE A 752 1.06 63.47 34.79
C PHE A 752 1.98 63.80 33.58
N LEU A 753 1.53 63.98 32.33
CA LEU A 753 0.54 64.94 31.80
C LEU A 753 -0.08 64.49 30.45
N ALA A 754 -1.10 65.22 29.97
CA ALA A 754 -1.84 64.96 28.73
C ALA A 754 -1.50 65.91 27.57
N GLY A 755 -1.95 65.58 26.34
CA GLY A 755 -1.94 66.50 25.19
C GLY A 755 -2.75 65.97 23.98
N LYS A 756 -3.82 66.68 23.58
CA LYS A 756 -4.67 66.44 22.39
C LYS A 756 -4.58 67.62 21.43
N VAL A 757 -4.52 67.39 20.10
CA VAL A 757 -4.87 68.33 18.99
C VAL A 757 -5.22 67.47 17.74
N THR A 758 -6.48 67.10 17.48
CA THR A 758 -7.53 67.67 16.56
C THR A 758 -7.45 67.32 15.06
N GLU A 759 -8.60 67.41 14.36
CA GLU A 759 -8.96 66.65 13.15
C GLU A 759 -9.04 67.42 11.81
N SER A 760 -9.23 66.62 10.74
CA SER A 760 -10.01 66.84 9.49
C SER A 760 -9.17 66.90 8.21
N SER A 761 -9.59 66.38 7.04
CA SER A 761 -10.96 66.19 6.52
C SER A 761 -11.14 64.95 5.61
N ALA A 762 -12.33 64.32 5.71
CA ALA A 762 -13.32 63.96 4.66
C ALA A 762 -12.87 63.72 3.18
N LYS A 763 -13.48 62.83 2.36
CA LYS A 763 -14.63 61.90 2.52
C LYS A 763 -14.72 60.91 1.31
N LYS A 764 -15.41 59.77 1.52
CA LYS A 764 -16.11 58.84 0.57
C LYS A 764 -15.48 57.45 0.34
N SER A 765 -16.07 56.42 0.98
CA SER A 765 -16.90 55.43 0.26
C SER A 765 -17.68 54.49 1.21
N PHE A 766 -18.89 54.14 0.77
CA PHE A 766 -19.83 53.07 1.18
C PHE A 766 -19.89 52.53 2.62
N SER A 767 -21.11 52.60 3.18
CA SER A 767 -21.53 52.02 4.45
C SER A 767 -21.79 50.51 4.38
N LEU A 768 -21.36 49.78 5.41
CA LEU A 768 -22.06 48.58 5.87
C LEU A 768 -22.52 48.80 7.32
N SER A 769 -23.72 48.32 7.64
CA SER A 769 -24.41 48.59 8.90
C SER A 769 -23.66 48.08 10.13
N MET A 770 -23.65 48.86 11.21
CA MET A 770 -23.30 48.35 12.54
C MET A 770 -24.39 47.39 13.01
N ALA A 771 -24.08 46.11 13.08
CA ALA A 771 -24.74 45.22 14.03
C ALA A 771 -24.02 45.37 15.38
N THR A 772 -24.80 45.63 16.42
CA THR A 772 -24.41 45.73 17.84
C THR A 772 -23.44 44.64 18.28
N ALA A 773 -22.46 45.01 19.10
CA ALA A 773 -21.61 44.04 19.79
C ALA A 773 -22.47 43.05 20.60
N PRO A 774 -22.28 41.73 20.44
CA PRO A 774 -22.94 40.77 21.29
C PRO A 774 -22.33 40.82 22.70
N SER A 775 -23.23 40.98 23.65
CA SER A 775 -23.04 40.83 25.09
C SER A 775 -22.10 39.66 25.47
N GLU A 776 -21.31 39.91 26.50
CA GLU A 776 -20.48 38.95 27.24
C GLU A 776 -21.36 37.90 27.96
N GLN A 777 -21.95 36.97 27.21
CA GLN A 777 -22.64 35.79 27.73
C GLN A 777 -22.37 34.56 26.84
N VAL A 778 -21.39 33.75 27.25
CA VAL A 778 -21.19 32.38 26.75
C VAL A 778 -21.29 31.40 27.93
N SER A 779 -22.07 30.34 27.75
CA SER A 779 -22.51 29.43 28.82
C SER A 779 -21.43 28.43 29.25
N HIS A 780 -20.65 28.79 30.28
CA HIS A 780 -19.59 27.93 30.84
C HIS A 780 -20.10 26.86 31.84
N HIS A 781 -20.85 25.85 31.37
CA HIS A 781 -21.38 24.77 32.24
C HIS A 781 -21.14 23.33 31.77
N GLU A 782 -20.55 23.09 30.61
CA GLU A 782 -20.35 21.72 30.06
C GLU A 782 -18.90 21.21 30.23
N PRO A 783 -18.69 19.90 30.45
CA PRO A 783 -17.36 19.30 30.61
C PRO A 783 -16.57 19.24 29.30
N PRO A 784 -15.22 19.21 29.35
CA PRO A 784 -14.41 19.01 28.15
C PRO A 784 -14.59 17.59 27.60
N THR A 785 -14.52 17.48 26.27
CA THR A 785 -14.68 16.20 25.54
C THR A 785 -13.33 15.52 25.31
N HIS A 786 -12.26 16.31 25.22
CA HIS A 786 -10.89 15.86 24.98
C HIS A 786 -9.95 16.58 25.95
N MET A 787 -8.82 15.95 26.27
CA MET A 787 -7.69 16.55 26.99
C MET A 787 -6.44 16.45 26.12
N LEU A 788 -5.74 17.56 25.96
CA LEU A 788 -4.40 17.58 25.40
C LEU A 788 -3.40 17.19 26.49
N LEU A 789 -2.46 16.30 26.16
CA LEU A 789 -1.29 15.99 26.98
C LEU A 789 -0.04 16.19 26.13
N TYR A 790 0.75 17.21 26.47
CA TYR A 790 1.91 17.68 25.72
C TYR A 790 3.20 17.25 26.42
N LEU A 791 3.81 16.19 25.90
CA LEU A 791 4.99 15.54 26.47
C LEU A 791 6.27 16.30 26.09
N ASN A 792 6.94 16.87 27.08
CA ASN A 792 8.25 17.51 26.99
C ASN A 792 9.07 17.25 28.26
N SER A 793 10.30 17.73 28.31
CA SER A 793 11.26 17.51 29.41
C SER A 793 10.77 17.95 30.81
N SER A 794 9.78 18.85 30.87
CA SER A 794 9.17 19.37 32.11
C SER A 794 7.88 18.65 32.50
N THR A 795 7.29 17.82 31.62
CA THR A 795 6.08 17.05 31.93
C THR A 795 6.34 16.09 33.10
N TRP A 796 5.37 15.99 34.01
CA TRP A 796 5.44 15.24 35.28
C TRP A 796 6.43 15.77 36.33
N LEU A 797 7.12 16.89 36.11
CA LEU A 797 8.09 17.41 37.10
C LEU A 797 7.45 18.34 38.13
N GLY A 798 7.73 18.05 39.41
CA GLY A 798 7.37 18.88 40.56
C GLY A 798 5.87 19.08 40.74
N THR A 799 5.49 20.09 41.52
CA THR A 799 4.08 20.36 41.87
C THR A 799 3.16 20.53 40.66
N PRO A 800 3.54 21.18 39.54
CA PRO A 800 2.71 21.18 38.33
C PRO A 800 2.48 19.76 37.77
N GLY A 801 3.52 18.93 37.74
CA GLY A 801 3.43 17.52 37.33
C GLY A 801 2.49 16.68 38.19
N ASP A 802 2.49 16.89 39.51
CA ASP A 802 1.59 16.21 40.45
C ASP A 802 0.11 16.58 40.18
N VAL A 803 -0.16 17.87 39.92
CA VAL A 803 -1.51 18.37 39.59
C VAL A 803 -1.96 17.85 38.23
N LEU A 804 -1.07 17.89 37.22
CA LEU A 804 -1.33 17.33 35.89
C LEU A 804 -1.66 15.83 35.97
N ALA A 805 -0.98 15.07 36.83
CA ALA A 805 -1.28 13.66 37.06
C ALA A 805 -2.66 13.45 37.70
N ALA A 806 -3.09 14.31 38.62
CA ALA A 806 -4.45 14.27 39.16
C ALA A 806 -5.51 14.59 38.07
N GLU A 807 -5.25 15.58 37.22
CA GLU A 807 -6.11 15.95 36.08
C GLU A 807 -6.23 14.81 35.07
N VAL A 808 -5.11 14.18 34.68
CA VAL A 808 -5.08 13.01 33.76
C VAL A 808 -5.82 11.80 34.36
N ARG A 809 -5.65 11.50 35.65
CA ARG A 809 -6.44 10.44 36.33
C ARG A 809 -7.94 10.73 36.28
N ALA A 810 -8.32 11.97 36.55
CA ALA A 810 -9.72 12.41 36.51
C ALA A 810 -10.30 12.37 35.09
N ALA A 811 -9.53 12.74 34.07
CA ALA A 811 -9.91 12.64 32.66
C ALA A 811 -10.14 11.18 32.23
N LYS A 812 -9.21 10.28 32.54
CA LYS A 812 -9.36 8.83 32.27
C LYS A 812 -10.60 8.25 32.97
N LYS A 813 -10.83 8.59 34.24
CA LYS A 813 -12.02 8.15 34.99
C LYS A 813 -13.33 8.67 34.41
N ALA A 814 -13.33 9.87 33.83
CA ALA A 814 -14.50 10.47 33.19
C ALA A 814 -14.72 10.01 31.73
N GLY A 815 -13.84 9.18 31.17
CA GLY A 815 -13.91 8.75 29.76
C GLY A 815 -13.57 9.86 28.76
N ILE A 816 -12.84 10.90 29.18
CA ILE A 816 -12.37 11.97 28.31
C ILE A 816 -11.23 11.44 27.44
N THR A 817 -11.32 11.66 26.13
CA THR A 817 -10.28 11.25 25.17
C THR A 817 -9.01 12.06 25.40
N ILE A 818 -7.89 11.39 25.71
CA ILE A 818 -6.58 12.05 25.85
C ILE A 818 -5.87 11.99 24.49
N VAL A 819 -5.55 13.16 23.94
CA VAL A 819 -4.74 13.29 22.72
C VAL A 819 -3.32 13.65 23.13
N MET A 820 -2.40 12.71 22.92
CA MET A 820 -0.99 12.87 23.31
C MET A 820 -0.14 13.41 22.16
N VAL A 821 0.70 14.39 22.47
CA VAL A 821 1.57 15.12 21.55
C VAL A 821 2.96 15.18 22.17
N HIS A 822 4.03 14.84 21.44
CA HIS A 822 5.41 14.77 21.97
C HIS A 822 6.32 15.77 21.27
N GLU A 823 6.94 16.68 22.02
CA GLU A 823 7.85 17.70 21.47
C GLU A 823 9.19 17.10 21.01
N HIS A 824 9.59 17.44 19.77
CA HIS A 824 10.86 17.05 19.15
C HIS A 824 11.76 18.26 18.82
N ASP A 825 11.36 19.47 19.16
CA ASP A 825 12.18 20.69 19.12
C ASP A 825 12.97 20.87 20.44
N GLU A 826 14.30 20.74 20.38
CA GLU A 826 15.19 20.83 21.56
C GLU A 826 15.09 22.20 22.26
N GLU A 827 14.91 23.28 21.51
CA GLU A 827 14.72 24.63 22.06
C GLU A 827 13.42 24.78 22.87
N ARG A 828 12.49 23.83 22.71
CA ARG A 828 11.19 23.77 23.41
C ARG A 828 11.14 22.67 24.46
N GLY A 829 12.30 22.08 24.76
CA GLY A 829 12.43 21.07 25.78
C GLY A 829 12.06 19.66 25.32
N ALA A 830 12.27 19.32 24.04
CA ALA A 830 12.21 17.93 23.59
C ALA A 830 13.10 17.00 24.44
N CYS A 831 12.69 15.75 24.58
CA CYS A 831 13.43 14.71 25.28
C CYS A 831 13.06 13.32 24.73
N ASP A 832 13.90 12.32 25.00
CA ASP A 832 13.63 10.95 24.59
C ASP A 832 12.38 10.39 25.29
N PHE A 833 11.56 9.62 24.55
CA PHE A 833 10.29 9.11 25.05
C PHE A 833 10.45 8.14 26.24
N SER A 834 11.58 7.42 26.32
CA SER A 834 11.89 6.53 27.45
C SER A 834 11.91 7.25 28.81
N ARG A 835 12.19 8.57 28.83
CA ARG A 835 12.09 9.41 30.03
C ARG A 835 10.68 9.38 30.63
N PHE A 836 9.63 9.28 29.81
CA PHE A 836 8.26 9.22 30.33
C PHE A 836 7.94 7.88 30.97
N LEU A 837 8.64 6.79 30.62
CA LEU A 837 8.46 5.49 31.28
C LEU A 837 8.93 5.50 32.75
N THR A 838 9.80 6.44 33.13
CA THR A 838 10.29 6.61 34.51
C THR A 838 9.72 7.86 35.21
N ALA A 839 9.46 8.95 34.48
CA ALA A 839 8.91 10.18 35.04
C ALA A 839 7.39 10.16 35.23
N THR A 840 6.64 9.33 34.48
CA THR A 840 5.19 9.22 34.63
C THR A 840 4.85 8.43 35.90
N PRO A 841 3.87 8.87 36.71
CA PRO A 841 3.40 8.13 37.87
C PRO A 841 3.02 6.67 37.53
N GLU A 842 3.54 5.72 38.33
CA GLU A 842 3.41 4.28 38.04
C GLU A 842 1.98 3.82 37.77
N ASP A 843 0.99 4.40 38.48
CA ASP A 843 -0.41 4.03 38.32
C ASP A 843 -0.96 4.42 36.94
N LEU A 844 -0.48 5.52 36.34
CA LEU A 844 -0.88 5.92 34.99
C LEU A 844 -0.25 5.00 33.92
N VAL A 845 0.99 4.56 34.13
CA VAL A 845 1.67 3.57 33.28
C VAL A 845 0.97 2.21 33.36
N LYS A 846 0.72 1.69 34.57
CA LYS A 846 0.01 0.43 34.83
C LYS A 846 -1.42 0.44 34.28
N ASN A 847 -2.12 1.57 34.36
CA ASN A 847 -3.43 1.76 33.73
C ASN A 847 -3.35 2.06 32.22
N ASN A 848 -2.26 1.69 31.56
CA ASN A 848 -2.05 1.76 30.12
C ASN A 848 -2.29 3.17 29.52
N LEU A 849 -1.61 4.20 30.04
CA LEU A 849 -1.64 5.54 29.43
C LEU A 849 -1.03 5.56 28.02
N TYR A 850 -0.02 4.74 27.74
CA TYR A 850 0.80 4.83 26.52
C TYR A 850 0.59 3.70 25.48
N GLY A 851 -0.12 2.62 25.80
CA GLY A 851 -0.22 1.41 24.96
C GLY A 851 -1.56 1.22 24.25
N LYS A 852 -2.19 2.30 23.80
CA LYS A 852 -3.25 2.26 22.76
C LYS A 852 -2.94 3.19 21.60
N ASP A 853 -2.58 4.43 21.91
CA ASP A 853 -2.19 5.45 20.95
C ASP A 853 -0.81 5.98 21.34
N LEU A 854 0.19 5.83 20.47
CA LEU A 854 1.51 6.43 20.67
C LEU A 854 1.41 7.96 20.52
N ALA A 855 2.13 8.71 21.36
CA ALA A 855 2.10 10.18 21.29
C ALA A 855 2.51 10.68 19.89
N THR A 856 1.73 11.62 19.35
CA THR A 856 1.98 12.14 17.99
C THR A 856 3.19 13.08 18.01
N PRO A 857 4.24 12.83 17.19
CA PRO A 857 5.38 13.74 17.10
C PRO A 857 4.95 15.15 16.72
N TRP A 858 5.42 16.12 17.50
CA TRP A 858 5.24 17.54 17.27
C TRP A 858 6.55 18.11 16.77
N LEU A 859 6.56 18.60 15.52
CA LEU A 859 7.73 19.18 14.89
C LEU A 859 7.49 20.64 14.49
N SER A 860 8.58 21.40 14.46
CA SER A 860 8.64 22.73 13.84
C SER A 860 8.70 22.65 12.30
N GLY A 861 8.62 23.80 11.62
CA GLY A 861 8.84 23.89 10.17
C GLY A 861 7.78 23.17 9.30
N PRO A 862 8.17 22.65 8.11
CA PRO A 862 7.28 21.93 7.19
C PRO A 862 6.64 20.69 7.81
N HIS A 863 7.43 19.87 8.53
CA HIS A 863 6.95 18.68 9.27
C HIS A 863 5.91 19.04 10.34
N GLY A 864 5.92 20.26 10.86
CA GLY A 864 4.85 20.75 11.72
C GLY A 864 3.47 20.77 11.06
N LEU A 865 3.37 20.93 9.73
CA LEU A 865 2.09 20.83 9.02
C LEU A 865 1.52 19.41 9.10
N VAL A 866 2.38 18.40 8.98
CA VAL A 866 2.03 16.99 9.16
C VAL A 866 1.61 16.73 10.61
N SER A 867 2.38 17.22 11.58
CA SER A 867 2.10 17.11 13.02
C SER A 867 0.68 17.64 13.33
N ARG A 868 0.38 18.87 12.91
CA ARG A 868 -0.93 19.52 13.08
C ARG A 868 -2.08 18.72 12.45
N ALA A 869 -1.88 18.18 11.25
CA ALA A 869 -2.92 17.43 10.54
C ALA A 869 -3.16 16.02 11.15
N LEU A 870 -2.13 15.38 11.70
CA LEU A 870 -2.26 14.13 12.45
C LEU A 870 -2.98 14.34 13.78
N VAL A 871 -2.62 15.38 14.54
CA VAL A 871 -3.32 15.71 15.80
C VAL A 871 -4.78 16.12 15.54
N ALA A 872 -5.06 16.86 14.45
CA ALA A 872 -6.43 17.13 14.02
C ALA A 872 -7.25 15.85 13.75
N LYS A 873 -6.66 14.87 13.06
CA LYS A 873 -7.29 13.56 12.84
C LYS A 873 -7.52 12.81 14.16
N ASN A 874 -6.58 12.86 15.10
CA ASN A 874 -6.68 12.21 16.41
C ASN A 874 -7.70 12.89 17.35
N LEU A 875 -8.00 14.18 17.15
CA LEU A 875 -9.14 14.89 17.76
C LEU A 875 -10.51 14.52 17.15
N GLY A 876 -10.55 13.55 16.22
CA GLY A 876 -11.77 13.15 15.50
C GLY A 876 -12.26 14.19 14.49
N ALA A 877 -11.39 15.10 14.01
CA ALA A 877 -11.77 16.03 12.96
C ALA A 877 -11.92 15.32 11.60
N VAL A 878 -12.85 15.83 10.79
CA VAL A 878 -13.18 15.34 9.44
C VAL A 878 -12.78 16.35 8.37
N ALA A 879 -12.59 15.87 7.14
CA ALA A 879 -12.21 16.70 6.00
C ALA A 879 -13.39 17.58 5.52
N ASP A 880 -13.23 18.91 5.55
CA ASP A 880 -14.24 19.83 5.03
C ASP A 880 -14.23 19.90 3.49
N THR A 881 -15.07 19.07 2.89
CA THR A 881 -15.31 19.08 1.43
C THR A 881 -16.04 20.34 0.93
N SER A 882 -16.59 21.18 1.82
CA SER A 882 -17.33 22.40 1.45
C SER A 882 -16.39 23.59 1.14
N ALA A 883 -15.30 23.75 1.89
CA ALA A 883 -14.23 24.71 1.59
C ALA A 883 -13.59 24.46 0.21
N ALA A 884 -13.27 23.20 -0.10
CA ALA A 884 -12.73 22.81 -1.41
C ALA A 884 -13.68 23.20 -2.57
N ARG A 885 -15.00 23.12 -2.35
CA ARG A 885 -16.04 23.45 -3.34
C ARG A 885 -16.14 24.97 -3.60
N LYS A 886 -15.85 25.82 -2.59
CA LYS A 886 -15.79 27.29 -2.75
C LYS A 886 -14.55 27.77 -3.52
N ILE A 887 -13.40 27.13 -3.34
CA ILE A 887 -12.18 27.44 -4.10
C ILE A 887 -12.33 26.95 -5.55
N GLY A 888 -12.91 25.76 -5.74
CA GLY A 888 -13.18 25.17 -7.05
C GLY A 888 -14.11 26.01 -7.94
N SER A 889 -15.11 26.70 -7.39
CA SER A 889 -16.02 27.53 -8.21
C SER A 889 -15.35 28.80 -8.76
N HIS A 890 -14.39 29.37 -8.02
CA HIS A 890 -13.61 30.53 -8.49
C HIS A 890 -12.64 30.15 -9.63
N MET A 891 -12.04 28.95 -9.57
CA MET A 891 -11.21 28.43 -10.68
C MET A 891 -12.03 27.89 -11.86
N GLY A 892 -13.25 27.39 -11.63
CA GLY A 892 -14.17 26.96 -12.70
C GLY A 892 -14.54 28.09 -13.66
N SER A 893 -14.83 29.28 -13.10
CA SER A 893 -15.07 30.53 -13.86
C SER A 893 -13.90 30.90 -14.79
N LEU A 894 -12.66 30.73 -14.32
CA LEU A 894 -11.45 31.01 -15.11
C LEU A 894 -11.17 29.93 -16.17
N ARG A 895 -11.43 28.65 -15.90
CA ARG A 895 -11.31 27.58 -16.91
C ARG A 895 -12.30 27.76 -18.06
N GLN A 896 -13.55 28.11 -17.77
CA GLN A 896 -14.57 28.28 -18.81
C GLN A 896 -14.25 29.47 -19.74
N ARG A 897 -13.56 30.51 -19.24
CA ARG A 897 -13.05 31.62 -20.06
C ARG A 897 -11.82 31.26 -20.91
N MET A 898 -10.95 30.33 -20.48
CA MET A 898 -9.80 29.91 -21.29
C MET A 898 -10.19 28.93 -22.41
N THR A 899 -11.12 28.00 -22.18
CA THR A 899 -11.57 27.05 -23.22
C THR A 899 -12.33 27.73 -24.36
N ILE A 900 -13.03 28.84 -24.10
CA ILE A 900 -13.75 29.61 -25.14
C ILE A 900 -12.79 30.38 -26.06
N ASN A 901 -11.61 30.80 -25.58
CA ASN A 901 -10.64 31.50 -26.42
C ASN A 901 -9.78 30.54 -27.27
N PHE A 902 -9.53 29.31 -26.81
CA PHE A 902 -8.69 28.36 -27.57
C PHE A 902 -9.39 27.72 -28.79
N VAL A 903 -10.72 27.76 -28.85
CA VAL A 903 -11.50 27.27 -30.01
C VAL A 903 -11.76 28.37 -31.04
N ARG A 904 -11.60 29.65 -30.67
CA ARG A 904 -11.91 30.80 -31.55
C ARG A 904 -10.79 31.17 -32.52
N ASP A 905 -9.53 30.82 -32.22
CA ASP A 905 -8.36 31.13 -33.05
C ASP A 905 -7.99 30.03 -34.07
N SER A 906 -8.73 28.92 -34.13
CA SER A 906 -8.47 27.82 -35.10
C SER A 906 -9.49 27.72 -36.25
N LEU A 907 -10.48 28.61 -36.32
CA LEU A 907 -11.50 28.63 -37.39
C LEU A 907 -11.80 30.06 -37.88
N SER A 908 -10.90 30.61 -38.70
CA SER A 908 -11.28 31.64 -39.68
C SER A 908 -10.46 31.50 -40.98
N PRO A 909 -11.09 31.60 -42.18
CA PRO A 909 -10.42 31.23 -43.43
C PRO A 909 -9.74 32.45 -44.10
N LYS A 910 -8.41 32.42 -44.22
CA LYS A 910 -7.69 33.37 -45.09
C LYS A 910 -7.68 32.88 -46.53
N ARG A 911 -8.50 33.50 -47.38
CA ARG A 911 -8.30 33.50 -48.84
C ARG A 911 -6.95 34.14 -49.18
N VAL A 912 -6.18 33.50 -50.06
CA VAL A 912 -5.12 34.15 -50.83
C VAL A 912 -5.35 33.81 -52.30
N GLY A 913 -5.31 34.81 -53.17
CA GLY A 913 -5.58 34.65 -54.61
C GLY A 913 -4.35 34.24 -55.40
N SER A 914 -4.57 33.33 -56.36
CA SER A 914 -3.92 33.26 -57.70
C SER A 914 -2.45 33.69 -57.85
N GLY A 915 -1.58 32.71 -58.12
CA GLY A 915 -0.23 32.92 -58.66
C GLY A 915 0.39 31.62 -59.19
N GLN A 916 0.53 31.53 -60.52
CA GLN A 916 1.22 30.50 -61.34
C GLN A 916 2.67 30.19 -60.87
N ALA A 917 3.34 29.06 -61.22
CA ALA A 917 3.01 27.86 -62.02
C ALA A 917 4.06 26.72 -61.80
N SER A 918 3.83 25.56 -62.44
CA SER A 918 4.80 24.49 -62.86
C SER A 918 5.69 23.81 -61.78
N GLN A 919 5.47 22.53 -61.45
CA GLN A 919 5.99 21.32 -62.14
C GLN A 919 7.53 21.27 -62.19
N SER A 920 8.21 20.26 -61.62
CA SER A 920 8.08 18.83 -61.98
C SER A 920 8.83 17.92 -60.98
N ALA A 921 8.69 16.60 -61.13
CA ALA A 921 9.36 15.61 -60.29
C ALA A 921 10.30 14.71 -61.11
N THR A 922 11.45 14.34 -60.54
CA THR A 922 12.27 13.15 -60.89
C THR A 922 13.16 12.84 -59.68
N ARG A 923 13.00 11.69 -59.01
CA ARG A 923 13.48 10.32 -59.32
C ARG A 923 15.00 10.11 -59.16
N LYS A 924 15.29 9.27 -58.15
CA LYS A 924 16.29 8.18 -58.14
C LYS A 924 17.80 8.47 -58.11
N ASN A 925 18.41 7.80 -57.13
CA ASN A 925 19.52 6.83 -57.25
C ASN A 925 20.92 7.22 -56.74
N ASP A 926 21.48 6.22 -56.06
CA ASP A 926 22.88 5.79 -55.93
C ASP A 926 23.86 6.54 -55.02
N PHE A 927 24.21 5.85 -53.92
CA PHE A 927 25.58 5.49 -53.51
C PHE A 927 26.72 6.45 -53.89
N PHE A 928 27.43 6.97 -52.88
CA PHE A 928 28.79 6.49 -52.58
C PHE A 928 29.25 6.87 -51.15
N SER A 929 30.35 6.25 -50.72
CA SER A 929 30.96 6.37 -49.39
C SER A 929 32.05 7.46 -49.30
N THR A 930 32.62 7.61 -48.09
CA THR A 930 33.74 8.52 -47.72
C THR A 930 33.33 10.00 -47.68
N GLY A 931 33.92 10.85 -46.82
CA GLY A 931 34.89 10.62 -45.76
C GLY A 931 35.30 11.96 -45.13
N GLU A 932 35.77 11.91 -43.87
CA GLU A 932 36.60 12.93 -43.21
C GLU A 932 36.17 14.42 -43.14
N ALA A 933 35.94 14.84 -41.90
CA ALA A 933 36.69 15.91 -41.22
C ALA A 933 36.44 17.43 -41.50
N ARG A 934 36.09 18.08 -40.38
CA ARG A 934 36.66 19.33 -39.80
C ARG A 934 36.03 20.70 -40.09
N CYS A 935 35.82 21.41 -38.96
CA CYS A 935 35.76 22.86 -38.75
C CYS A 935 34.51 23.62 -39.29
N ALA A 936 34.09 24.75 -38.72
CA ALA A 936 34.19 25.33 -37.37
C ALA A 936 33.37 26.65 -37.35
N ALA A 937 32.72 26.99 -36.22
CA ALA A 937 31.91 28.22 -36.01
C ALA A 937 30.66 28.36 -36.92
N ASP A 938 29.59 29.05 -36.55
CA ASP A 938 29.27 29.87 -35.35
C ASP A 938 28.10 29.27 -34.52
#